data_AF-A0A9D6DYC5-F1
#
_entry.id   AF-A0A9D6DYC5-F1
#
_cell.length_a   1.000
_cell.length_b   1.000
_cell.length_c   1.000
_cell.angle_alpha   90.00
_cell.angle_beta   90.00
_cell.angle_gamma   90.00
#
_symmetry.space_group_name_H-M   'P 1'
#
loop_
_entity.id
_entity.type
_entity.pdbx_description
1 polymer ?
#
loop_
_entity_poly.entity_id
_entity_poly.type
_entity_poly.pdbx_seq_one_letter_code
_entity_poly.pdbx_strand_id
1 'polypeptide(L)'
;MMEEQAQAIPEFPQKCSPLVVSKQTQVGVVYYIVKNPAFERIFKLREVEFFILQQMNGRNSLSEIHQRVIREFADIEMTLEDISDFTDTLRDKGLLEGPGPGASEGPPWWSKVLFWRKSVVNPDSLLDRMAPFFAPTFERRFVVSALGVMFFSLYLFFNHRQEYFEQSESIINVWGFVLFYVLLVVTGFVHEFGHAICCKHFGGRVTEIGFLIMYFQPCFYANVNDAWLFQEKYKKLWVGVAGLYFEFMLGAAAIFVWLLTFPGTFLHHVAHIVIGCTGLWSLFNLNPLIKLDGYYLLSDALEISNLRGKSFDYILSLFKKNVLGIQDETALEEAKIRFRREGSVLERKPTGFATRARRGYIPVVRKEYISPREKRIYLWYGVLAFAYTAFFLTAALILFLKFLVRRFLGLGFILFLAIFFLWLGRPISQAVPYLFFLAGRWKQSSMIAKLRWIVAGIVLFIILGSLFLIYFPLVVHGTCRVEPWNKQVVSTKVGGVLAEVRVREGDKVSEHSVIGSLENVDLRNRLKELKIEAQTLRVKGDILTKESELLRTRKASALKKAEAEYEQSRIALREHAAVGPHHVAEQEQKLAQATEVRARLQRDHDNLIAGRHPPAFQAISEHIEKNKVESWAALQKYQRTSKLMEAGAVSAQALEEARSAYEALEREGKSLKEDFLAKKKELAEHLREAVEEERYWEARYASTSRENLRSKPAALRQDILTREAQYTQARKEEDEIALKSQEIRLNELALEHATHLMDATEQKLRATYLVAPISGTVITPKVHERVGKYFGKGEEIFWISDSSKVLMEVDVQERDLEEVAVGNQVRVKVVALPGELFSGKVLQISPTATQEKLFSVVRVKILVDNTSGHLLLGMTGTAKLDTRRRSLAYILGRRAANYLRYNVWSWFP
;
A
#
# COMPACT_ATOMS: atom_id res chain seq x y z
N MET A 1 60.15 -18.43 68.83
CA MET A 1 60.30 -17.45 69.93
C MET A 1 59.28 -16.34 69.70
N MET A 2 58.03 -16.58 70.10
CA MET A 2 56.89 -15.67 70.28
C MET A 2 55.65 -16.57 70.27
N GLU A 3 55.65 -17.53 71.19
CA GLU A 3 54.50 -18.34 71.57
C GLU A 3 54.23 -17.94 73.03
N GLU A 4 52.95 -17.88 73.41
CA GLU A 4 52.50 -17.78 74.81
C GLU A 4 52.48 -16.38 75.46
N GLN A 5 51.53 -15.54 75.05
CA GLN A 5 50.87 -14.58 75.96
C GLN A 5 49.37 -14.50 75.63
N ALA A 6 48.60 -15.50 76.07
CA ALA A 6 47.17 -15.28 76.30
C ALA A 6 47.06 -14.44 77.58
N GLN A 7 47.17 -13.11 77.43
CA GLN A 7 47.10 -12.16 78.54
C GLN A 7 45.74 -12.23 79.21
N ALA A 8 45.77 -12.57 80.51
CA ALA A 8 44.62 -12.52 81.41
C ALA A 8 43.93 -11.15 81.35
N ILE A 9 42.62 -11.14 81.52
CA ILE A 9 41.79 -9.92 81.56
C ILE A 9 42.41 -8.96 82.60
N PRO A 10 42.82 -7.73 82.24
CA PRO A 10 43.26 -6.74 83.22
C PRO A 10 42.16 -6.58 84.27
N GLU A 11 42.52 -6.78 85.54
CA GLU A 11 41.64 -6.71 86.70
C GLU A 11 40.89 -5.36 86.79
N PHE A 12 41.47 -4.32 86.15
CA PHE A 12 40.93 -2.97 86.03
C PHE A 12 40.82 -2.54 84.55
N PRO A 13 39.66 -2.71 83.89
CA PRO A 13 39.47 -2.28 82.51
C PRO A 13 39.43 -0.75 82.36
N GLN A 14 40.11 -0.23 81.33
CA GLN A 14 40.18 1.20 81.02
C GLN A 14 39.60 1.50 79.63
N LYS A 15 38.65 2.44 79.56
CA LYS A 15 38.08 2.94 78.31
C LYS A 15 39.09 3.79 77.53
N CYS A 16 39.08 3.68 76.21
CA CYS A 16 39.87 4.56 75.34
C CYS A 16 39.48 6.03 75.53
N SER A 17 40.42 6.97 75.39
CA SER A 17 40.16 8.41 75.42
C SER A 17 40.83 9.09 74.22
N PRO A 18 40.16 10.05 73.54
CA PRO A 18 38.83 10.60 73.81
C PRO A 18 37.69 9.81 73.12
N LEU A 19 36.59 9.57 73.84
CA LEU A 19 35.33 9.07 73.26
C LEU A 19 34.32 10.22 73.16
N VAL A 20 33.66 10.36 72.00
CA VAL A 20 32.59 11.34 71.81
C VAL A 20 31.27 10.65 72.15
N VAL A 21 30.50 11.24 73.07
CA VAL A 21 29.23 10.65 73.54
C VAL A 21 28.07 11.61 73.26
N SER A 22 26.98 11.09 72.70
CA SER A 22 25.72 11.81 72.53
C SER A 22 24.57 11.04 73.18
N LYS A 23 23.83 11.71 74.07
CA LYS A 23 22.61 11.16 74.70
C LYS A 23 21.42 11.39 73.76
N GLN A 24 20.67 10.33 73.47
CA GLN A 24 19.51 10.37 72.58
C GLN A 24 18.35 9.56 73.16
N THR A 25 17.13 10.07 73.01
CA THR A 25 15.91 9.35 73.38
C THR A 25 15.22 8.87 72.11
N GLN A 26 15.12 7.55 71.92
CA GLN A 26 14.43 6.94 70.77
C GLN A 26 13.26 6.11 71.28
N VAL A 27 12.05 6.40 70.80
CA VAL A 27 10.81 5.70 71.20
C VAL A 27 10.66 5.56 72.74
N GLY A 28 11.01 6.61 73.49
CA GLY A 28 10.92 6.64 74.96
C GLY A 28 12.04 5.93 75.72
N VAL A 29 13.01 5.32 75.03
CA VAL A 29 14.19 4.67 75.64
C VAL A 29 15.43 5.54 75.44
N VAL A 30 16.19 5.75 76.51
CA VAL A 30 17.44 6.52 76.48
C VAL A 30 18.58 5.63 75.98
N TYR A 31 19.29 6.13 74.97
CA TYR A 31 20.49 5.52 74.41
C TYR A 31 21.65 6.53 74.45
N TYR A 32 22.84 6.02 74.65
CA TYR A 32 24.11 6.75 74.54
C TYR A 32 24.84 6.27 73.28
N ILE A 33 25.01 7.17 72.32
CA ILE A 33 25.79 6.92 71.12
C ILE A 33 27.24 7.30 71.41
N VAL A 34 28.12 6.31 71.43
CA VAL A 34 29.55 6.45 71.73
C VAL A 34 30.34 6.24 70.44
N LYS A 35 31.07 7.28 70.03
CA LYS A 35 31.99 7.23 68.88
C LYS A 35 33.43 7.17 69.38
N ASN A 36 34.20 6.21 68.86
CA ASN A 36 35.65 6.24 68.94
C ASN A 36 36.22 6.97 67.70
N PRO A 37 36.83 8.16 67.85
CA PRO A 37 37.38 8.94 66.75
C PRO A 37 38.65 8.31 66.13
N ALA A 38 39.37 7.42 66.83
CA ALA A 38 40.55 6.76 66.29
C ALA A 38 40.21 5.66 65.26
N PHE A 39 39.08 4.97 65.46
CA PHE A 39 38.63 3.89 64.58
C PHE A 39 37.39 4.24 63.76
N GLU A 40 36.84 5.46 63.92
CA GLU A 40 35.62 5.94 63.25
C GLU A 40 34.40 5.01 63.42
N ARG A 41 34.35 4.27 64.53
CA ARG A 41 33.25 3.34 64.86
C ARG A 41 32.29 3.97 65.85
N ILE A 42 31.00 3.83 65.57
CA ILE A 42 29.91 4.33 66.38
C ILE A 42 29.17 3.15 67.00
N PHE A 43 28.91 3.24 68.30
CA PHE A 43 28.21 2.22 69.06
C PHE A 43 27.01 2.83 69.77
N LYS A 44 25.89 2.11 69.78
CA LYS A 44 24.68 2.48 70.49
C LYS A 44 24.60 1.64 71.77
N LEU A 45 24.73 2.29 72.92
CA LEU A 45 24.66 1.67 74.24
C LEU A 45 23.38 2.12 74.95
N ARG A 46 22.76 1.23 75.72
CA ARG A 46 21.67 1.60 76.65
C ARG A 46 22.24 2.24 77.91
N GLU A 47 21.37 2.84 78.72
CA GLU A 47 21.75 3.50 79.96
C GLU A 47 22.59 2.62 80.90
N VAL A 48 22.20 1.35 81.07
CA VAL A 48 22.94 0.37 81.90
C VAL A 48 24.31 0.03 81.27
N GLU A 49 24.34 -0.25 79.97
CA GLU A 49 25.55 -0.61 79.23
C GLU A 49 26.56 0.57 79.20
N PHE A 50 26.05 1.80 79.10
CA PHE A 50 26.84 3.01 79.14
C PHE A 50 27.35 3.31 80.55
N PHE A 51 26.54 3.06 81.59
CA PHE A 51 26.97 3.17 82.98
C PHE A 51 28.13 2.20 83.26
N ILE A 52 28.05 0.95 82.78
CA ILE A 52 29.15 -0.03 82.87
C ILE A 52 30.42 0.54 82.19
N LEU A 53 30.31 1.04 80.95
CA LEU A 53 31.44 1.67 80.25
C LEU A 53 32.00 2.90 80.99
N GLN A 54 31.16 3.68 81.68
CA GLN A 54 31.62 4.82 82.49
C GLN A 54 32.44 4.38 83.70
N GLN A 55 32.10 3.25 84.32
CA GLN A 55 32.83 2.69 85.46
C GLN A 55 34.16 2.02 85.06
N MET A 56 34.40 1.73 83.78
CA MET A 56 35.67 1.21 83.24
C MET A 56 36.71 2.33 83.07
N ASN A 57 37.13 2.91 84.19
CA ASN A 57 38.06 4.05 84.26
C ASN A 57 39.49 3.64 84.70
N GLY A 58 39.81 2.33 84.69
CA GLY A 58 41.09 1.80 85.16
C GLY A 58 41.24 1.75 86.70
N ARG A 59 40.19 2.09 87.48
CA ARG A 59 40.24 2.09 88.96
C ARG A 59 39.29 1.10 89.63
N ASN A 60 38.19 0.72 88.98
CA ASN A 60 37.20 -0.21 89.53
C ASN A 60 37.45 -1.64 89.01
N SER A 61 37.38 -2.63 89.89
CA SER A 61 37.47 -4.05 89.48
C SER A 61 36.15 -4.56 88.89
N LEU A 62 36.16 -5.67 88.16
CA LEU A 62 34.94 -6.23 87.55
C LEU A 62 33.85 -6.57 88.59
N SER A 63 34.24 -7.00 89.80
CA SER A 63 33.32 -7.26 90.92
C SER A 63 32.75 -5.98 91.54
N GLU A 64 33.53 -4.91 91.62
CA GLU A 64 33.04 -3.60 92.06
C GLU A 64 32.08 -2.97 91.05
N ILE A 65 32.36 -3.12 89.75
CA ILE A 65 31.46 -2.67 88.68
C ILE A 65 30.13 -3.43 88.78
N HIS A 66 30.17 -4.75 88.98
CA HIS A 66 28.98 -5.59 89.19
C HIS A 66 28.13 -5.10 90.38
N GLN A 67 28.76 -4.89 91.54
CA GLN A 67 28.06 -4.39 92.72
C GLN A 67 27.46 -2.99 92.52
N ARG A 68 28.13 -2.11 91.78
CA ARG A 68 27.63 -0.76 91.48
C ARG A 68 26.44 -0.78 90.54
N VAL A 69 26.43 -1.66 89.54
CA VAL A 69 25.30 -1.78 88.61
C VAL A 69 24.06 -2.32 89.34
N ILE A 70 24.23 -3.31 90.22
CA ILE A 70 23.12 -3.85 91.04
C ILE A 70 22.56 -2.78 91.98
N ARG A 71 23.39 -1.90 92.55
CA ARG A 71 22.93 -0.79 93.41
C ARG A 71 22.14 0.27 92.64
N GLU A 72 22.62 0.67 91.46
CA GLU A 72 21.99 1.73 90.66
C GLU A 72 20.74 1.23 89.92
N PHE A 73 20.74 -0.02 89.48
CA PHE A 73 19.67 -0.64 88.70
C PHE A 73 19.16 -1.90 89.41
N ALA A 74 18.44 -1.71 90.52
CA ALA A 74 17.94 -2.78 91.40
C ALA A 74 17.03 -3.81 90.71
N ASP A 75 16.44 -3.46 89.57
CA ASP A 75 15.50 -4.31 88.81
C ASP A 75 16.19 -5.27 87.82
N ILE A 76 17.53 -5.33 87.80
CA ILE A 76 18.30 -6.08 86.80
C ILE A 76 19.07 -7.23 87.45
N GLU A 77 18.69 -8.46 87.11
CA GLU A 77 19.47 -9.66 87.39
C GLU A 77 20.62 -9.77 86.38
N MET A 78 21.85 -9.54 86.83
CA MET A 78 23.05 -9.65 85.99
C MET A 78 24.13 -10.43 86.73
N THR A 79 24.83 -11.32 86.04
CA THR A 79 25.91 -12.13 86.63
C THR A 79 27.28 -11.48 86.42
N LEU A 80 28.29 -11.94 87.16
CA LEU A 80 29.68 -11.51 86.97
C LEU A 80 30.24 -11.93 85.60
N GLU A 81 29.79 -13.07 85.07
CA GLU A 81 30.15 -13.56 83.73
C GLU A 81 29.66 -12.62 82.63
N ASP A 82 28.43 -12.09 82.78
CA ASP A 82 27.83 -11.15 81.82
C ASP A 82 28.65 -9.86 81.65
N ILE A 83 29.26 -9.36 82.74
CA ILE A 83 30.11 -8.17 82.70
C ILE A 83 31.47 -8.49 82.08
N SER A 84 32.01 -9.69 82.34
CA SER A 84 33.24 -10.17 81.69
C SER A 84 33.06 -10.27 80.17
N ASP A 85 31.99 -10.93 79.72
CA ASP A 85 31.63 -11.07 78.30
C ASP A 85 31.41 -9.71 77.63
N PHE A 86 30.79 -8.77 78.35
CA PHE A 86 30.61 -7.40 77.87
C PHE A 86 31.95 -6.66 77.74
N THR A 87 32.87 -6.85 78.69
CA THR A 87 34.22 -6.25 78.68
C THR A 87 35.03 -6.75 77.49
N ASP A 88 35.02 -8.06 77.22
CA ASP A 88 35.69 -8.64 76.05
C ASP A 88 35.07 -8.13 74.74
N THR A 89 33.75 -8.00 74.70
CA THR A 89 33.05 -7.41 73.55
C THR A 89 33.45 -5.95 73.31
N LEU A 90 33.63 -5.16 74.36
CA LEU A 90 34.06 -3.77 74.26
C LEU A 90 35.54 -3.66 73.81
N ARG A 91 36.40 -4.57 74.27
CA ARG A 91 37.79 -4.69 73.83
C ARG A 91 37.89 -5.05 72.34
N ASP A 92 37.17 -6.08 71.90
CA ASP A 92 37.08 -6.49 70.49
C ASP A 92 36.56 -5.36 69.59
N LYS A 93 35.72 -4.48 70.14
CA LYS A 93 35.15 -3.34 69.41
C LYS A 93 36.07 -2.10 69.41
N GLY A 94 37.19 -2.13 70.12
CA GLY A 94 38.16 -1.04 70.23
C GLY A 94 37.69 0.12 71.11
N LEU A 95 36.81 -0.14 72.09
CA LEU A 95 36.34 0.86 73.06
C LEU A 95 37.13 0.87 74.38
N LEU A 96 37.94 -0.16 74.62
CA LEU A 96 38.87 -0.28 75.76
C LEU A 96 40.33 -0.25 75.28
N GLU A 97 41.24 0.17 76.15
CA GLU A 97 42.68 0.17 75.88
C GLU A 97 43.20 -1.28 75.79
N GLY A 98 43.93 -1.60 74.70
CA GLY A 98 44.45 -2.94 74.38
C GLY A 98 44.76 -3.10 72.88
N PRO A 99 45.38 -4.23 72.45
CA PRO A 99 45.62 -4.49 71.04
C PRO A 99 44.27 -4.51 70.29
N GLY A 100 44.13 -3.60 69.32
CA GLY A 100 42.88 -3.39 68.60
C GLY A 100 42.39 -4.62 67.83
N PRO A 101 41.14 -4.61 67.34
CA PRO A 101 40.57 -5.73 66.60
C PRO A 101 41.48 -6.16 65.45
N GLY A 102 41.96 -7.40 65.50
CA GLY A 102 42.70 -8.01 64.40
C GLY A 102 41.90 -7.91 63.09
N ALA A 103 42.58 -7.50 62.02
CA ALA A 103 41.97 -7.35 60.70
C ALA A 103 41.28 -8.66 60.30
N SER A 104 39.95 -8.66 60.23
CA SER A 104 39.20 -9.82 59.73
C SER A 104 39.56 -10.06 58.27
N GLU A 105 39.87 -11.30 57.92
CA GLU A 105 40.19 -11.72 56.55
C GLU A 105 39.16 -11.16 55.55
N GLY A 106 39.68 -10.35 54.62
CA GLY A 106 38.87 -9.71 53.60
C GLY A 106 38.21 -10.74 52.68
N PRO A 107 37.07 -10.38 52.06
CA PRO A 107 36.34 -11.30 51.21
C PRO A 107 37.20 -11.73 49.99
N PRO A 108 36.92 -12.89 49.37
CA PRO A 108 37.75 -13.47 48.31
C PRO A 108 38.09 -12.51 47.17
N TRP A 109 39.25 -12.70 46.52
CA TRP A 109 39.86 -11.77 45.57
C TRP A 109 38.92 -11.23 44.48
N TRP A 110 38.02 -12.06 43.94
CA TRP A 110 37.05 -11.68 42.92
C TRP A 110 35.99 -10.69 43.43
N SER A 111 35.68 -10.68 44.72
CA SER A 111 34.77 -9.70 45.30
C SER A 111 35.40 -8.33 45.53
N LYS A 112 36.73 -8.23 45.48
CA LYS A 112 37.45 -6.95 45.46
C LYS A 112 37.35 -6.23 44.11
N VAL A 113 37.03 -6.95 43.02
CA VAL A 113 36.83 -6.37 41.67
C VAL A 113 35.45 -5.72 41.56
N LEU A 114 34.42 -6.33 42.16
CA LEU A 114 33.04 -5.81 42.13
C LEU A 114 32.76 -4.74 43.19
N PHE A 115 33.57 -4.70 44.25
CA PHE A 115 33.48 -3.76 45.36
C PHE A 115 34.87 -3.25 45.70
N TRP A 116 35.40 -2.38 44.84
CA TRP A 116 36.68 -1.71 45.08
C TRP A 116 36.45 -0.36 45.76
N ARG A 117 36.95 -0.20 46.98
CA ARG A 117 36.85 1.04 47.76
C ARG A 117 38.24 1.64 47.96
N LYS A 118 38.41 2.90 47.58
CA LYS A 118 39.61 3.68 47.90
C LYS A 118 39.21 5.04 48.48
N SER A 119 39.74 5.37 49.64
CA SER A 119 39.65 6.73 50.19
C SER A 119 40.61 7.63 49.40
N VAL A 120 40.12 8.78 48.92
CA VAL A 120 40.85 9.64 47.98
C VAL A 120 41.37 10.89 48.67
N VAL A 121 40.53 11.56 49.48
CA VAL A 121 40.88 12.82 50.17
C VAL A 121 40.20 12.86 51.54
N ASN A 122 40.85 13.48 52.54
CA ASN A 122 40.18 13.97 53.74
C ASN A 122 39.70 15.41 53.47
N PRO A 123 38.40 15.64 53.19
CA PRO A 123 37.89 16.92 52.74
C PRO A 123 37.52 17.87 53.90
N ASP A 124 37.73 17.45 55.15
CA ASP A 124 37.15 18.11 56.34
C ASP A 124 37.45 19.62 56.38
N SER A 125 38.71 19.99 56.16
CA SER A 125 39.16 21.39 56.14
C SER A 125 38.66 22.21 54.94
N LEU A 126 38.46 21.58 53.78
CA LEU A 126 37.90 22.23 52.59
C LEU A 126 36.40 22.50 52.81
N LEU A 127 35.68 21.51 53.35
CA LEU A 127 34.26 21.63 53.65
C LEU A 127 34.01 22.65 54.76
N ASP A 128 34.88 22.78 55.77
CA ASP A 128 34.77 23.84 56.79
C ASP A 128 34.86 25.25 56.17
N ARG A 129 35.64 25.43 55.10
CA ARG A 129 35.71 26.71 54.37
C ARG A 129 34.48 26.95 53.49
N MET A 130 33.90 25.89 52.93
CA MET A 130 32.75 25.97 52.03
C MET A 130 31.41 26.03 52.78
N ALA A 131 31.31 25.47 53.97
CA ALA A 131 30.08 25.38 54.75
C ALA A 131 29.39 26.73 54.98
N PRO A 132 30.09 27.85 55.27
CA PRO A 132 29.45 29.17 55.41
C PRO A 132 28.83 29.67 54.09
N PHE A 133 29.46 29.37 52.95
CA PHE A 133 28.96 29.79 51.63
C PHE A 133 27.67 29.04 51.26
N PHE A 134 27.57 27.76 51.63
CA PHE A 134 26.37 26.94 51.41
C PHE A 134 25.36 27.02 52.57
N ALA A 135 25.67 27.68 53.68
CA ALA A 135 24.74 27.81 54.80
C ALA A 135 23.35 28.39 54.40
N PRO A 136 23.26 29.39 53.50
CA PRO A 136 21.97 29.91 53.04
C PRO A 136 21.09 28.86 52.37
N THR A 137 21.66 27.80 51.78
CA THR A 137 20.85 26.77 51.09
C THR A 137 19.96 25.98 52.04
N PHE A 138 20.28 25.98 53.32
CA PHE A 138 19.51 25.29 54.37
C PHE A 138 18.58 26.25 55.14
N GLU A 139 18.60 27.55 54.84
CA GLU A 139 17.68 28.51 55.44
C GLU A 139 16.25 28.34 54.90
N ARG A 140 15.25 28.54 55.78
CA ARG A 140 13.84 28.37 55.43
C ARG A 140 13.41 29.17 54.20
N ARG A 141 13.89 30.41 54.05
CA ARG A 141 13.52 31.28 52.91
C ARG A 141 14.06 30.74 51.59
N PHE A 142 15.30 30.29 51.59
CA PHE A 142 15.93 29.70 50.41
C PHE A 142 15.27 28.37 50.06
N VAL A 143 15.07 27.48 51.05
CA VAL A 143 14.43 26.17 50.83
C VAL A 143 13.04 26.32 50.21
N VAL A 144 12.20 27.23 50.72
CA VAL A 144 10.86 27.47 50.16
C VAL A 144 10.95 27.98 48.71
N SER A 145 11.88 28.89 48.43
CA SER A 145 12.10 29.44 47.09
C SER A 145 12.61 28.37 46.13
N ALA A 146 13.60 27.57 46.55
CA ALA A 146 14.16 26.46 45.79
C ALA A 146 13.11 25.39 45.47
N LEU A 147 12.26 25.04 46.45
CA LEU A 147 11.12 24.14 46.22
C LEU A 147 10.14 24.73 45.21
N GLY A 148 9.82 26.02 45.31
CA GLY A 148 8.99 26.72 44.32
C GLY A 148 9.56 26.63 42.91
N VAL A 149 10.86 26.89 42.75
CA VAL A 149 11.58 26.76 41.47
C VAL A 149 11.57 25.32 40.96
N MET A 150 11.81 24.34 41.83
CA MET A 150 11.77 22.91 41.46
C MET A 150 10.37 22.46 41.02
N PHE A 151 9.31 22.87 41.71
CA PHE A 151 7.94 22.58 41.31
C PHE A 151 7.59 23.26 39.98
N PHE A 152 8.02 24.50 39.78
CA PHE A 152 7.80 25.20 38.52
C PHE A 152 8.58 24.56 37.37
N SER A 153 9.84 24.17 37.56
CA SER A 153 10.61 23.45 36.53
C SER A 153 9.99 22.09 36.21
N LEU A 154 9.45 21.37 37.20
CA LEU A 154 8.72 20.12 36.96
C LEU A 154 7.44 20.38 36.14
N TYR A 155 6.68 21.43 36.45
CA TYR A 155 5.51 21.83 35.66
C TYR A 155 5.90 22.11 34.20
N LEU A 156 6.97 22.87 33.97
CA LEU A 156 7.50 23.14 32.63
C LEU A 156 7.92 21.84 31.92
N PHE A 157 8.65 20.97 32.60
CA PHE A 157 9.03 19.67 32.05
C PHE A 157 7.81 18.83 31.64
N PHE A 158 6.76 18.77 32.48
CA PHE A 158 5.55 18.02 32.14
C PHE A 158 4.82 18.60 30.93
N ASN A 159 4.81 19.91 30.73
CA ASN A 159 4.23 20.54 29.54
C ASN A 159 5.06 20.24 28.28
N HIS A 160 6.38 20.23 28.37
CA HIS A 160 7.30 19.97 27.26
C HIS A 160 7.80 18.51 27.16
N ARG A 161 7.16 17.58 27.89
CA ARG A 161 7.64 16.19 28.00
C ARG A 161 7.73 15.48 26.63
N GLN A 162 6.83 15.81 25.70
CA GLN A 162 6.83 15.21 24.38
C GLN A 162 8.08 15.61 23.58
N GLU A 163 8.42 16.89 23.59
CA GLU A 163 9.65 17.42 22.96
C GLU A 163 10.91 16.78 23.55
N TYR A 164 10.97 16.63 24.88
CA TYR A 164 12.08 15.98 25.58
C TYR A 164 12.28 14.52 25.14
N PHE A 165 11.19 13.74 25.06
CA PHE A 165 11.27 12.32 24.69
C PHE A 165 11.54 12.13 23.19
N GLU A 166 11.05 13.02 22.31
CA GLU A 166 11.37 12.99 20.88
C GLU A 166 12.87 13.26 20.61
N GLN A 167 13.52 14.12 21.41
CA GLN A 167 14.95 14.45 21.28
C GLN A 167 15.90 13.38 21.88
N SER A 168 15.35 12.37 22.56
CA SER A 168 16.12 11.34 23.29
C SER A 168 16.84 10.34 22.36
N GLU A 169 16.51 10.31 21.05
CA GLU A 169 17.22 9.48 20.07
C GLU A 169 18.71 9.88 19.94
N SER A 170 19.06 11.14 20.23
CA SER A 170 20.44 11.65 20.16
C SER A 170 21.39 11.05 21.21
N ILE A 171 20.86 10.57 22.35
CA ILE A 171 21.64 9.98 23.45
C ILE A 171 22.22 8.60 23.05
N ILE A 172 21.64 7.93 22.06
CA ILE A 172 21.98 6.55 21.66
C ILE A 172 23.29 6.49 20.84
N ASN A 173 23.87 7.63 20.47
CA ASN A 173 25.19 7.69 19.84
C ASN A 173 26.30 7.33 20.85
N VAL A 174 27.42 6.76 20.37
CA VAL A 174 28.59 6.38 21.19
C VAL A 174 29.10 7.57 22.02
N TRP A 175 29.19 8.75 21.41
CA TRP A 175 29.62 9.97 22.11
C TRP A 175 28.58 10.48 23.11
N GLY A 176 27.29 10.32 22.81
CA GLY A 176 26.20 10.60 23.75
C GLY A 176 26.25 9.68 24.97
N PHE A 177 26.59 8.41 24.78
CA PHE A 177 26.78 7.45 25.87
C PHE A 177 28.00 7.77 26.74
N VAL A 178 29.13 8.15 26.14
CA VAL A 178 30.32 8.58 26.89
C VAL A 178 29.99 9.82 27.73
N LEU A 179 29.35 10.82 27.12
CA LEU A 179 28.94 12.04 27.82
C LEU A 179 27.92 11.75 28.93
N PHE A 180 26.95 10.87 28.68
CA PHE A 180 26.00 10.37 29.69
C PHE A 180 26.72 9.75 30.88
N TYR A 181 27.71 8.89 30.64
CA TYR A 181 28.46 8.25 31.72
C TYR A 181 29.29 9.24 32.54
N VAL A 182 29.95 10.20 31.87
CA VAL A 182 30.68 11.29 32.55
C VAL A 182 29.73 12.13 33.40
N LEU A 183 28.58 12.53 32.85
CA LEU A 183 27.59 13.34 33.57
C LEU A 183 26.95 12.58 34.73
N LEU A 184 26.72 11.27 34.59
CA LEU A 184 26.25 10.41 35.69
C LEU A 184 27.23 10.42 36.89
N VAL A 185 28.53 10.37 36.62
CA VAL A 185 29.58 10.46 37.66
C VAL A 185 29.58 11.85 38.32
N VAL A 186 29.46 12.91 37.52
CA VAL A 186 29.39 14.29 38.02
C VAL A 186 28.16 14.50 38.89
N THR A 187 26.99 14.03 38.48
CA THR A 187 25.75 14.13 39.29
C THR A 187 25.87 13.33 40.58
N GLY A 188 26.51 12.15 40.54
CA GLY A 188 26.79 11.36 41.74
C GLY A 188 27.72 12.07 42.73
N PHE A 189 28.71 12.81 42.25
CA PHE A 189 29.55 13.65 43.11
C PHE A 189 28.74 14.78 43.78
N VAL A 190 27.89 15.48 43.02
CA VAL A 190 27.02 16.55 43.56
C VAL A 190 26.10 16.01 44.65
N HIS A 191 25.57 14.80 44.47
CA HIS A 191 24.74 14.12 45.46
C HIS A 191 25.50 13.88 46.78
N GLU A 192 26.67 13.25 46.73
CA GLU A 192 27.51 12.98 47.91
C GLU A 192 28.01 14.28 48.56
N PHE A 193 28.30 15.30 47.76
CA PHE A 193 28.65 16.63 48.23
C PHE A 193 27.50 17.26 49.04
N GLY A 194 26.26 17.08 48.61
CA GLY A 194 25.07 17.50 49.36
C GLY A 194 24.99 16.89 50.75
N HIS A 195 25.24 15.59 50.90
CA HIS A 195 25.33 14.93 52.21
C HIS A 195 26.45 15.51 53.08
N ALA A 196 27.65 15.68 52.50
CA ALA A 196 28.82 16.16 53.20
C ALA A 196 28.65 17.61 53.72
N ILE A 197 28.15 18.52 52.87
CA ILE A 197 27.99 19.94 53.23
C ILE A 197 26.86 20.13 54.26
N CYS A 198 25.80 19.33 54.18
CA CYS A 198 24.71 19.32 55.17
C CYS A 198 25.19 18.82 56.54
N CYS A 199 25.98 17.74 56.57
CA CYS A 199 26.58 17.23 57.81
C CYS A 199 27.45 18.30 58.48
N LYS A 200 28.27 19.00 57.68
CA LYS A 200 29.13 20.10 58.15
C LYS A 200 28.35 21.31 58.64
N HIS A 201 27.29 21.71 57.94
CA HIS A 201 26.42 22.80 58.36
C HIS A 201 25.83 22.60 59.77
N PHE A 202 25.51 21.34 60.13
CA PHE A 202 25.01 20.99 61.46
C PHE A 202 26.10 20.68 62.49
N GLY A 203 27.39 20.85 62.14
CA GLY A 203 28.53 20.68 63.04
C GLY A 203 29.13 19.27 63.11
N GLY A 204 28.78 18.37 62.17
CA GLY A 204 29.39 17.05 62.05
C GLY A 204 30.71 17.07 61.25
N ARG A 205 31.61 16.12 61.49
CA ARG A 205 32.85 15.98 60.71
C ARG A 205 32.67 15.01 59.54
N VAL A 206 33.39 15.26 58.46
CA VAL A 206 33.41 14.42 57.24
C VAL A 206 34.86 14.00 57.00
N THR A 207 35.18 12.81 57.48
CA THR A 207 36.58 12.34 57.59
C THR A 207 37.14 11.77 56.28
N GLU A 208 36.27 11.27 55.40
CA GLU A 208 36.66 10.71 54.11
C GLU A 208 35.60 11.01 53.05
N ILE A 209 36.05 11.49 51.88
CA ILE A 209 35.32 11.35 50.62
C ILE A 209 36.18 10.48 49.72
N GLY A 210 35.57 9.46 49.13
CA GLY A 210 36.30 8.50 48.32
C GLY A 210 35.51 8.02 47.12
N PHE A 211 36.13 7.05 46.46
CA PHE A 211 35.60 6.42 45.27
C PHE A 211 35.36 4.94 45.56
N LEU A 212 34.19 4.48 45.16
CA LEU A 212 33.75 3.10 45.24
C LEU A 212 33.30 2.64 43.86
N ILE A 213 33.83 1.52 43.38
CA ILE A 213 33.22 0.82 42.24
C ILE A 213 32.24 -0.19 42.82
N MET A 214 30.95 -0.03 42.53
CA MET A 214 29.90 -0.98 42.88
C MET A 214 29.26 -1.50 41.60
N TYR A 215 29.37 -2.80 41.32
CA TYR A 215 28.82 -3.43 40.12
C TYR A 215 29.25 -2.75 38.80
N PHE A 216 30.55 -2.45 38.65
CA PHE A 216 31.13 -1.71 37.51
C PHE A 216 30.69 -0.25 37.37
N GLN A 217 29.89 0.27 38.31
CA GLN A 217 29.54 1.67 38.37
C GLN A 217 30.48 2.43 39.32
N PRO A 218 31.16 3.48 38.85
CA PRO A 218 31.91 4.40 39.69
C PRO A 218 30.93 5.26 40.50
N CYS A 219 31.01 5.18 41.82
CA CYS A 219 30.25 5.97 42.76
C CYS A 219 31.20 6.73 43.68
N PHE A 220 30.83 7.96 44.02
CA PHE A 220 31.45 8.65 45.16
C PHE A 220 30.79 8.17 46.45
N TYR A 221 31.48 8.30 47.57
CA TYR A 221 30.87 8.18 48.88
C TYR A 221 31.45 9.25 49.81
N ALA A 222 30.58 9.84 50.63
CA ALA A 222 30.97 10.70 51.75
C ALA A 222 30.69 9.99 53.08
N ASN A 223 31.69 9.88 53.95
CA ASN A 223 31.47 9.36 55.29
C ASN A 223 30.83 10.44 56.17
N VAL A 224 29.51 10.38 56.28
CA VAL A 224 28.67 11.24 57.11
C VAL A 224 28.21 10.55 58.39
N ASN A 225 29.01 9.62 58.93
CA ASN A 225 28.66 8.87 60.15
C ASN A 225 28.43 9.78 61.38
N ASP A 226 29.02 10.99 61.42
CA ASP A 226 28.77 11.96 62.49
C ASP A 226 27.31 12.43 62.56
N ALA A 227 26.52 12.25 61.50
CA ALA A 227 25.08 12.51 61.54
C ALA A 227 24.34 11.67 62.60
N TRP A 228 24.90 10.52 62.99
CA TRP A 228 24.37 9.70 64.08
C TRP A 228 24.56 10.34 65.46
N LEU A 229 25.47 11.30 65.63
CA LEU A 229 25.70 11.99 66.91
C LEU A 229 24.72 13.14 67.15
N PHE A 230 24.01 13.62 66.13
CA PHE A 230 23.05 14.72 66.27
C PHE A 230 21.90 14.35 67.21
N GLN A 231 21.60 15.23 68.17
CA GLN A 231 20.52 15.00 69.13
C GLN A 231 19.16 15.19 68.49
N GLU A 232 19.02 16.20 67.62
CA GLU A 232 17.75 16.49 66.98
C GLU A 232 17.52 15.64 65.74
N LYS A 233 16.40 14.93 65.72
CA LYS A 233 15.97 14.05 64.62
C LYS A 233 15.97 14.75 63.26
N TYR A 234 15.54 16.01 63.19
CA TYR A 234 15.44 16.73 61.93
C TYR A 234 16.80 16.96 61.27
N LYS A 235 17.88 17.18 62.04
CA LYS A 235 19.23 17.36 61.48
C LYS A 235 19.72 16.09 60.79
N LYS A 236 19.46 14.94 61.41
CA LYS A 236 19.76 13.63 60.84
C LYS A 236 18.97 13.37 59.55
N LEU A 237 17.66 13.68 59.57
CA LEU A 237 16.80 13.56 58.38
C LEU A 237 17.26 14.48 57.25
N TRP A 238 17.68 15.71 57.56
CA TRP A 238 18.23 16.64 56.57
C TRP A 238 19.50 16.12 55.92
N VAL A 239 20.43 15.53 56.69
CA VAL A 239 21.60 14.89 56.10
C VAL A 239 21.16 13.79 55.14
N GLY A 240 20.17 12.96 55.48
CA GLY A 240 19.63 11.93 54.58
C GLY A 240 18.94 12.46 53.32
N VAL A 241 18.31 13.64 53.36
CA VAL A 241 17.63 14.24 52.19
C VAL A 241 18.57 15.10 51.34
N ALA A 242 19.68 15.59 51.90
CA ALA A 242 20.50 16.61 51.28
C ALA A 242 21.06 16.21 49.90
N GLY A 243 21.45 14.94 49.70
CA GLY A 243 21.91 14.47 48.40
C GLY A 243 20.85 14.65 47.31
N LEU A 244 19.61 14.22 47.57
CA LEU A 244 18.48 14.41 46.64
C LEU A 244 18.13 15.89 46.47
N TYR A 245 18.21 16.70 47.53
CA TYR A 245 17.90 18.13 47.45
C TYR A 245 18.83 18.85 46.46
N PHE A 246 20.14 18.65 46.56
CA PHE A 246 21.12 19.24 45.63
C PHE A 246 20.99 18.66 44.22
N GLU A 247 20.70 17.37 44.09
CA GLU A 247 20.47 16.72 42.80
C GLU A 247 19.24 17.30 42.08
N PHE A 248 18.13 17.52 42.80
CA PHE A 248 16.94 18.14 42.21
C PHE A 248 17.14 19.62 41.87
N MET A 249 17.94 20.37 42.64
CA MET A 249 18.30 21.74 42.27
C MET A 249 19.08 21.77 40.95
N LEU A 250 20.03 20.83 40.76
CA LEU A 250 20.76 20.68 39.51
C LEU A 250 19.84 20.29 38.35
N GLY A 251 18.92 19.35 38.56
CA GLY A 251 17.91 18.96 37.58
C GLY A 251 16.99 20.13 37.19
N ALA A 252 16.54 20.93 38.16
CA ALA A 252 15.73 22.11 37.91
C ALA A 252 16.47 23.15 37.06
N ALA A 253 17.73 23.43 37.39
CA ALA A 253 18.59 24.32 36.59
C ALA A 253 18.77 23.77 35.16
N ALA A 254 18.99 22.47 35.00
CA ALA A 254 19.13 21.83 33.69
C ALA A 254 17.85 21.95 32.85
N ILE A 255 16.65 21.86 33.44
CA ILE A 255 15.38 22.08 32.73
C ILE A 255 15.31 23.51 32.17
N PHE A 256 15.68 24.53 32.95
CA PHE A 256 15.69 25.91 32.44
C PHE A 256 16.72 26.09 31.32
N VAL A 257 17.93 25.56 31.49
CA VAL A 257 18.97 25.64 30.44
C VAL A 257 18.50 24.94 29.17
N TRP A 258 17.88 23.77 29.28
CA TRP A 258 17.34 23.03 28.14
C TRP A 258 16.26 23.83 27.39
N LEU A 259 15.34 24.49 28.11
CA LEU A 259 14.29 25.31 27.51
C LEU A 259 14.80 26.63 26.90
N LEU A 260 15.86 27.21 27.46
CA LEU A 260 16.43 28.49 27.01
C LEU A 260 17.46 28.34 25.88
N THR A 261 17.86 27.11 25.55
CA THR A 261 18.90 26.84 24.55
C THR A 261 18.33 26.18 23.30
N PHE A 262 18.89 26.51 22.14
CA PHE A 262 18.42 25.95 20.88
C PHE A 262 18.80 24.46 20.73
N PRO A 263 17.89 23.61 20.21
CA PRO A 263 18.18 22.23 19.86
C PRO A 263 19.39 22.13 18.92
N GLY A 264 20.33 21.22 19.24
CA GLY A 264 21.56 21.00 18.47
C GLY A 264 22.81 21.69 19.03
N THR A 265 22.68 22.59 20.01
CA THR A 265 23.83 23.15 20.73
C THR A 265 24.38 22.16 21.77
N PHE A 266 25.69 22.22 22.05
CA PHE A 266 26.31 21.36 23.06
C PHE A 266 25.69 21.54 24.45
N LEU A 267 25.40 22.80 24.83
CA LEU A 267 24.80 23.13 26.12
C LEU A 267 23.40 22.55 26.27
N HIS A 268 22.58 22.59 25.20
CA HIS A 268 21.27 21.96 25.17
C HIS A 268 21.37 20.44 25.36
N HIS A 269 22.35 19.79 24.73
CA HIS A 269 22.56 18.35 24.84
C HIS A 269 23.02 17.92 26.24
N VAL A 270 23.93 18.68 26.87
CA VAL A 270 24.35 18.45 28.26
C VAL A 270 23.16 18.60 29.21
N ALA A 271 22.36 19.66 29.05
CA ALA A 271 21.18 19.88 29.88
C ALA A 271 20.16 18.74 29.73
N HIS A 272 19.89 18.30 28.49
CA HIS A 272 19.00 17.17 28.20
C HIS A 272 19.47 15.89 28.92
N ILE A 273 20.76 15.56 28.85
CA ILE A 273 21.32 14.40 29.54
C ILE A 273 21.24 14.53 31.07
N VAL A 274 21.57 15.69 31.64
CA VAL A 274 21.54 15.92 33.09
C VAL A 274 20.13 15.73 33.65
N ILE A 275 19.09 16.22 32.96
CA ILE A 275 17.68 16.00 33.34
C ILE A 275 17.39 14.50 33.44
N GLY A 276 17.82 13.72 32.45
CA GLY A 276 17.68 12.28 32.42
C GLY A 276 18.43 11.56 33.55
N CYS A 277 19.69 11.92 33.78
CA CYS A 277 20.51 11.38 34.87
C CYS A 277 19.88 11.66 36.24
N THR A 278 19.57 12.93 36.54
CA THR A 278 18.99 13.32 37.83
C THR A 278 17.60 12.73 38.03
N GLY A 279 16.76 12.70 36.99
CA GLY A 279 15.41 12.14 37.09
C GLY A 279 15.42 10.64 37.35
N LEU A 280 16.22 9.88 36.58
CA LEU A 280 16.30 8.43 36.71
C LEU A 280 16.97 8.00 38.01
N TRP A 281 18.08 8.65 38.40
CA TRP A 281 18.82 8.32 39.61
C TRP A 281 18.02 8.64 40.88
N SER A 282 17.37 9.80 40.92
CA SER A 282 16.49 10.19 42.04
C SER A 282 15.31 9.22 42.24
N LEU A 283 14.74 8.64 41.16
CA LEU A 283 13.68 7.61 41.29
C LEU A 283 14.16 6.36 42.03
N PHE A 284 15.42 5.96 41.85
CA PHE A 284 16.02 4.84 42.58
C PHE A 284 16.35 5.22 44.01
N ASN A 285 16.98 6.39 44.24
CA ASN A 285 17.36 6.80 45.60
C ASN A 285 16.16 7.10 46.49
N LEU A 286 15.08 7.66 45.97
CA LEU A 286 13.87 7.92 46.75
C LEU A 286 13.12 6.63 47.14
N ASN A 287 13.45 5.49 46.53
CA ASN A 287 12.79 4.24 46.81
C ASN A 287 13.16 3.67 48.20
N PRO A 288 12.20 3.58 49.14
CA PRO A 288 12.49 3.13 50.50
C PRO A 288 12.72 1.61 50.61
N LEU A 289 12.47 0.84 49.55
CA LEU A 289 12.53 -0.63 49.58
C LEU A 289 13.92 -1.20 49.24
N ILE A 290 14.77 -0.40 48.59
CA ILE A 290 16.18 -0.71 48.33
C ILE A 290 17.03 0.06 49.33
N LYS A 291 18.16 -0.50 49.80
CA LYS A 291 19.10 0.15 50.74
C LYS A 291 19.88 1.31 50.09
N LEU A 292 19.16 2.35 49.70
CA LEU A 292 19.64 3.65 49.21
C LEU A 292 19.14 4.74 50.18
N ASP A 293 19.27 6.02 49.83
CA ASP A 293 19.00 7.14 50.75
C ASP A 293 17.55 7.18 51.24
N GLY A 294 16.57 6.87 50.38
CA GLY A 294 15.17 6.79 50.75
C GLY A 294 14.89 5.70 51.80
N TYR A 295 15.65 4.61 51.78
CA TYR A 295 15.58 3.60 52.84
C TYR A 295 16.15 4.09 54.15
N TYR A 296 17.33 4.71 54.14
CA TYR A 296 17.94 5.26 55.35
C TYR A 296 17.11 6.41 55.93
N LEU A 297 16.52 7.24 55.08
CA LEU A 297 15.57 8.28 55.45
C LEU A 297 14.34 7.70 56.15
N LEU A 298 13.72 6.65 55.58
CA LEU A 298 12.59 5.97 56.22
C LEU A 298 13.01 5.28 57.52
N SER A 299 14.18 4.63 57.54
CA SER A 299 14.75 3.94 58.71
C SER A 299 14.97 4.93 59.86
N ASP A 300 15.48 6.13 59.56
CA ASP A 300 15.73 7.21 60.52
C ASP A 300 14.44 7.92 60.94
N ALA A 301 13.49 8.11 60.02
CA ALA A 301 12.17 8.65 60.34
C ALA A 301 11.38 7.73 61.29
N LEU A 302 11.53 6.41 61.12
CA LEU A 302 10.92 5.38 61.97
C LEU A 302 11.75 5.08 63.23
N GLU A 303 12.98 5.61 63.35
CA GLU A 303 13.94 5.33 64.44
C GLU A 303 14.29 3.83 64.60
N ILE A 304 14.12 3.05 63.53
CA ILE A 304 14.43 1.62 63.52
C ILE A 304 15.70 1.41 62.71
N SER A 305 16.81 1.07 63.37
CA SER A 305 18.06 0.70 62.69
C SER A 305 17.91 -0.63 61.96
N ASN A 306 18.42 -0.70 60.72
CA ASN A 306 18.41 -1.92 59.89
C ASN A 306 16.99 -2.51 59.69
N LEU A 307 16.00 -1.64 59.41
CA LEU A 307 14.61 -1.99 59.18
C LEU A 307 14.41 -3.19 58.25
N ARG A 308 15.13 -3.25 57.12
CA ARG A 308 14.99 -4.35 56.14
C ARG A 308 15.44 -5.70 56.70
N GLY A 309 16.55 -5.73 57.43
CA GLY A 309 17.04 -6.95 58.08
C GLY A 309 16.05 -7.44 59.13
N LYS A 310 15.66 -6.57 60.08
CA LYS A 310 14.68 -6.89 61.13
C LYS A 310 13.34 -7.35 60.55
N SER A 311 12.87 -6.73 59.47
CA SER A 311 11.62 -7.12 58.80
C SER A 311 11.69 -8.49 58.14
N PHE A 312 12.80 -8.81 57.46
CA PHE A 312 12.99 -10.14 56.88
C PHE A 312 13.18 -11.22 57.94
N ASP A 313 13.92 -10.94 59.01
CA ASP A 313 14.06 -11.85 60.15
C ASP A 313 12.70 -12.08 60.83
N TYR A 314 11.87 -11.03 60.94
CA TYR A 314 10.51 -11.15 61.47
C TYR A 314 9.59 -12.00 60.57
N ILE A 315 9.58 -11.77 59.26
CA ILE A 315 8.81 -12.61 58.31
C ILE A 315 9.32 -14.05 58.33
N LEU A 316 10.64 -14.25 58.35
CA LEU A 316 11.25 -15.57 58.42
C LEU A 316 10.92 -16.27 59.73
N SER A 317 10.88 -15.56 60.86
CA SER A 317 10.46 -16.13 62.16
C SER A 317 8.96 -16.45 62.21
N LEU A 318 8.09 -15.63 61.61
CA LEU A 318 6.67 -15.95 61.43
C LEU A 318 6.48 -17.17 60.55
N PHE A 319 7.23 -17.28 59.46
CA PHE A 319 7.24 -18.45 58.59
C PHE A 319 7.74 -19.70 59.33
N LYS A 320 8.83 -19.58 60.09
CA LYS A 320 9.36 -20.65 60.94
C LYS A 320 8.35 -21.12 61.98
N LYS A 321 7.67 -20.19 62.65
CA LYS A 321 6.69 -20.49 63.71
C LYS A 321 5.38 -21.05 63.17
N ASN A 322 4.80 -20.42 62.14
CA ASN A 322 3.45 -20.72 61.67
C ASN A 322 3.41 -21.76 60.54
N VAL A 323 4.48 -21.89 59.75
CA VAL A 323 4.55 -22.82 58.62
C VAL A 323 5.43 -24.02 58.94
N LEU A 324 6.59 -23.81 59.58
CA LEU A 324 7.53 -24.89 59.92
C LEU A 324 7.37 -25.45 61.34
N GLY A 325 6.61 -24.79 62.22
CA GLY A 325 6.39 -25.22 63.60
C GLY A 325 7.64 -25.21 64.49
N ILE A 326 8.70 -24.49 64.10
CA ILE A 326 9.98 -24.47 64.83
C ILE A 326 9.86 -23.46 65.97
N GLN A 327 9.89 -23.94 67.22
CA GLN A 327 9.90 -23.10 68.43
C GLN A 327 11.30 -22.83 68.98
N ASP A 328 12.31 -23.64 68.61
CA ASP A 328 13.67 -23.60 69.16
C ASP A 328 14.68 -23.06 68.14
N GLU A 329 15.14 -21.81 68.32
CA GLU A 329 16.10 -21.14 67.44
C GLU A 329 17.55 -21.66 67.61
N THR A 330 17.83 -22.28 68.76
CA THR A 330 19.12 -22.87 69.16
C THR A 330 19.58 -24.00 68.22
N ALA A 331 18.67 -24.90 67.84
CA ALA A 331 18.97 -26.08 67.02
C ALA A 331 19.36 -25.78 65.55
N LEU A 332 19.02 -24.60 65.01
CA LEU A 332 19.36 -24.20 63.64
C LEU A 332 20.79 -23.65 63.55
N GLU A 333 21.25 -22.95 64.59
CA GLU A 333 22.65 -22.48 64.67
C GLU A 333 23.62 -23.64 64.89
N GLU A 334 23.22 -24.66 65.65
CA GLU A 334 23.98 -25.92 65.74
C GLU A 334 24.17 -26.60 64.38
N ALA A 335 23.14 -26.59 63.51
CA ALA A 335 23.23 -27.13 62.17
C ALA A 335 24.16 -26.31 61.24
N LYS A 336 24.16 -24.97 61.37
CA LYS A 336 25.11 -24.09 60.65
C LYS A 336 26.55 -24.32 61.08
N ILE A 337 26.79 -24.60 62.36
CA ILE A 337 28.12 -24.91 62.90
C ILE A 337 28.58 -26.30 62.42
N ARG A 338 27.68 -27.29 62.42
CA ARG A 338 27.97 -28.65 61.92
C ARG A 338 28.37 -28.65 60.44
N PHE A 339 27.65 -27.92 59.59
CA PHE A 339 27.99 -27.77 58.16
C PHE A 339 29.32 -27.02 57.92
N ARG A 340 29.67 -26.07 58.81
CA ARG A 340 30.96 -25.35 58.73
C ARG A 340 32.14 -26.20 59.20
N ARG A 341 31.92 -27.16 60.10
CA ARG A 341 32.91 -28.17 60.53
C ARG A 341 33.18 -29.23 59.47
N GLU A 342 32.19 -29.61 58.67
CA GLU A 342 32.32 -30.64 57.64
C GLU A 342 32.93 -30.11 56.32
N GLY A 343 33.03 -28.79 56.14
CA GLY A 343 33.56 -28.14 54.93
C GLY A 343 35.03 -27.71 54.95
N SER A 344 35.80 -27.99 56.01
CA SER A 344 37.23 -27.64 56.09
C SER A 344 38.07 -28.81 56.60
N VAL A 345 38.69 -29.53 55.66
CA VAL A 345 39.80 -30.44 55.95
C VAL A 345 41.04 -29.59 56.22
N LEU A 346 41.48 -29.54 57.49
CA LEU A 346 42.89 -29.55 57.97
C LEU A 346 42.95 -29.24 59.49
N GLU A 347 43.42 -30.25 60.23
CA GLU A 347 43.97 -30.37 61.60
C GLU A 347 43.92 -29.20 62.62
N ARG A 348 43.33 -29.47 63.80
CA ARG A 348 44.05 -29.80 65.08
C ARG A 348 43.07 -30.19 66.20
N LYS A 349 43.53 -31.10 67.07
CA LYS A 349 42.84 -31.67 68.25
C LYS A 349 42.49 -30.63 69.33
N PRO A 350 41.53 -30.93 70.23
CA PRO A 350 40.99 -29.97 71.19
C PRO A 350 41.90 -29.83 72.41
N THR A 351 42.27 -28.59 72.75
CA THR A 351 42.50 -28.19 74.14
C THR A 351 41.36 -27.25 74.53
N GLY A 352 40.89 -27.43 75.77
CA GLY A 352 39.58 -26.99 76.25
C GLY A 352 39.33 -25.49 76.19
N PHE A 353 38.04 -25.15 76.35
CA PHE A 353 37.52 -23.80 76.60
C PHE A 353 37.70 -22.78 75.46
N ALA A 354 36.88 -22.90 74.41
CA ALA A 354 36.57 -21.78 73.51
C ALA A 354 35.24 -22.00 72.76
N THR A 355 34.15 -22.24 73.49
CA THR A 355 32.78 -22.24 72.93
C THR A 355 31.98 -21.10 73.55
N ARG A 356 32.24 -19.86 73.13
CA ARG A 356 31.34 -18.69 73.23
C ARG A 356 32.06 -17.37 72.88
N ALA A 357 32.64 -17.25 71.70
CA ALA A 357 33.10 -15.93 71.24
C ALA A 357 33.17 -15.89 69.72
N ARG A 358 32.11 -15.35 69.10
CA ARG A 358 32.09 -14.70 67.77
C ARG A 358 30.65 -14.58 67.29
N ARG A 359 29.89 -13.66 67.89
CA ARG A 359 28.77 -12.90 67.27
C ARG A 359 28.03 -12.09 68.34
N GLY A 360 28.47 -10.85 68.53
CA GLY A 360 27.68 -9.61 68.64
C GLY A 360 26.30 -9.55 69.33
N TYR A 361 25.91 -10.51 70.17
CA TYR A 361 24.71 -10.42 71.01
C TYR A 361 25.15 -10.46 72.47
N ILE A 362 24.98 -9.32 73.14
CA ILE A 362 25.13 -9.20 74.58
C ILE A 362 23.92 -9.94 75.19
N PRO A 363 24.10 -11.03 75.96
CA PRO A 363 23.00 -11.79 76.52
C PRO A 363 22.58 -11.19 77.88
N VAL A 364 22.26 -9.90 77.95
CA VAL A 364 21.91 -9.27 79.26
C VAL A 364 20.69 -8.37 79.19
N VAL A 365 19.93 -8.34 78.10
CA VAL A 365 18.65 -7.63 78.09
C VAL A 365 17.59 -8.49 77.46
N ARG A 366 16.45 -8.63 78.17
CA ARG A 366 15.21 -9.28 77.75
C ARG A 366 15.03 -9.20 76.23
N LYS A 367 14.59 -10.32 75.60
CA LYS A 367 14.11 -10.38 74.20
C LYS A 367 13.48 -9.03 73.85
N GLU A 368 14.11 -8.29 72.94
CA GLU A 368 13.71 -6.93 72.52
C GLU A 368 12.17 -6.94 72.40
N TYR A 369 11.46 -6.23 73.28
CA TYR A 369 10.00 -6.22 73.25
C TYR A 369 9.58 -5.48 71.98
N ILE A 370 9.32 -6.22 70.91
CA ILE A 370 8.88 -5.66 69.65
C ILE A 370 7.45 -5.14 69.85
N SER A 371 7.28 -3.82 69.77
CA SER A 371 5.99 -3.18 69.94
C SER A 371 4.96 -3.68 68.90
N PRO A 372 3.64 -3.67 69.19
CA PRO A 372 2.62 -4.03 68.20
C PRO A 372 2.66 -3.16 66.93
N ARG A 373 3.16 -1.93 67.05
CA ARG A 373 3.40 -1.03 65.92
C ARG A 373 4.57 -1.52 65.07
N GLU A 374 5.71 -1.84 65.67
CA GLU A 374 6.87 -2.40 64.96
C GLU A 374 6.56 -3.73 64.27
N LYS A 375 5.80 -4.64 64.89
CA LYS A 375 5.38 -5.90 64.26
C LYS A 375 4.62 -5.67 62.95
N ARG A 376 3.71 -4.68 62.93
CA ARG A 376 2.97 -4.30 61.73
C ARG A 376 3.89 -3.68 60.67
N ILE A 377 4.80 -2.80 61.10
CA ILE A 377 5.79 -2.19 60.21
C ILE A 377 6.67 -3.28 59.57
N TYR A 378 7.21 -4.20 60.37
CA TYR A 378 8.06 -5.30 59.89
C TYR A 378 7.34 -6.22 58.90
N LEU A 379 6.07 -6.55 59.17
CA LEU A 379 5.28 -7.38 58.28
C LEU A 379 5.04 -6.68 56.94
N TRP A 380 4.46 -5.48 56.94
CA TRP A 380 4.08 -4.77 55.72
C TRP A 380 5.31 -4.33 54.92
N TYR A 381 6.29 -3.72 55.58
CA TYR A 381 7.53 -3.31 54.93
C TYR A 381 8.28 -4.53 54.37
N GLY A 382 8.41 -5.61 55.13
CA GLY A 382 9.13 -6.81 54.67
C GLY A 382 8.44 -7.48 53.47
N VAL A 383 7.10 -7.57 53.45
CA VAL A 383 6.35 -8.11 52.31
C VAL A 383 6.51 -7.22 51.08
N LEU A 384 6.34 -5.90 51.23
CA LEU A 384 6.51 -4.92 50.15
C LEU A 384 7.94 -4.92 49.61
N ALA A 385 8.93 -4.92 50.49
CA ALA A 385 10.34 -4.94 50.12
C ALA A 385 10.72 -6.24 49.42
N PHE A 386 10.19 -7.39 49.87
CA PHE A 386 10.40 -8.67 49.21
C PHE A 386 9.78 -8.68 47.80
N ALA A 387 8.49 -8.31 47.69
CA ALA A 387 7.78 -8.27 46.42
C ALA A 387 8.45 -7.31 45.42
N TYR A 388 8.83 -6.12 45.87
CA TYR A 388 9.53 -5.15 45.05
C TYR A 388 10.93 -5.64 44.63
N THR A 389 11.71 -6.20 45.57
CA THR A 389 13.04 -6.76 45.24
C THR A 389 12.91 -7.87 44.21
N ALA A 390 11.95 -8.79 44.38
CA ALA A 390 11.71 -9.88 43.43
C ALA A 390 11.28 -9.35 42.05
N PHE A 391 10.36 -8.38 42.00
CA PHE A 391 9.91 -7.74 40.77
C PHE A 391 11.07 -7.04 40.06
N PHE A 392 11.79 -6.16 40.76
CA PHE A 392 12.89 -5.38 40.19
C PHE A 392 14.03 -6.28 39.70
N LEU A 393 14.42 -7.27 40.50
CA LEU A 393 15.48 -8.22 40.16
C LEU A 393 15.09 -9.06 38.93
N THR A 394 13.84 -9.53 38.87
CA THR A 394 13.32 -10.27 37.70
C THR A 394 13.28 -9.37 36.47
N ALA A 395 12.79 -8.13 36.58
CA ALA A 395 12.74 -7.18 35.47
C ALA A 395 14.15 -6.83 34.97
N ALA A 396 15.08 -6.52 35.87
CA ALA A 396 16.47 -6.21 35.54
C ALA A 396 17.17 -7.40 34.87
N LEU A 397 16.96 -8.63 35.36
CA LEU A 397 17.47 -9.85 34.71
C LEU A 397 16.92 -10.05 33.31
N ILE A 398 15.61 -9.85 33.12
CA ILE A 398 14.98 -9.96 31.79
C ILE A 398 15.53 -8.88 30.85
N LEU A 399 15.69 -7.64 31.32
CA LEU A 399 16.25 -6.54 30.52
C LEU A 399 17.72 -6.76 30.17
N PHE A 400 18.52 -7.22 31.13
CA PHE A 400 19.93 -7.51 30.93
C PHE A 400 20.14 -8.71 29.99
N LEU A 401 19.35 -9.78 30.16
CA LEU A 401 19.31 -10.90 29.24
C LEU A 401 18.94 -10.45 27.83
N LYS A 402 17.87 -9.66 27.68
CA LYS A 402 17.46 -9.06 26.41
C LYS A 402 18.57 -8.25 25.77
N PHE A 403 19.27 -7.42 26.54
CA PHE A 403 20.37 -6.61 26.06
C PHE A 403 21.53 -7.48 25.54
N LEU A 404 21.98 -8.45 26.33
CA LEU A 404 23.08 -9.35 25.95
C LEU A 404 22.73 -10.19 24.71
N VAL A 405 21.55 -10.80 24.68
CA VAL A 405 21.11 -11.63 23.55
C VAL A 405 20.89 -10.78 22.29
N ARG A 406 20.32 -9.58 22.42
CA ARG A 406 20.15 -8.67 21.26
C ARG A 406 21.48 -8.19 20.69
N ARG A 407 22.49 -7.97 21.53
CA ARG A 407 23.80 -7.42 21.12
C ARG A 407 24.79 -8.48 20.65
N PHE A 408 24.77 -9.66 21.25
CA PHE A 408 25.75 -10.73 21.07
C PHE A 408 25.13 -12.09 20.68
N LEU A 409 23.84 -12.12 20.33
CA LEU A 409 23.13 -13.32 19.87
C LEU A 409 23.27 -14.47 20.88
N GLY A 410 23.45 -15.72 20.42
CA GLY A 410 23.58 -16.91 21.28
C GLY A 410 24.75 -16.85 22.27
N LEU A 411 25.84 -16.16 21.93
CA LEU A 411 26.95 -15.92 22.85
C LEU A 411 26.54 -15.02 24.03
N GLY A 412 25.59 -14.11 23.81
CA GLY A 412 25.00 -13.28 24.85
C GLY A 412 24.25 -14.08 25.91
N PHE A 413 23.62 -15.20 25.54
CA PHE A 413 22.96 -16.10 26.49
C PHE A 413 23.96 -16.86 27.35
N ILE A 414 25.05 -17.36 26.75
CA ILE A 414 26.12 -18.05 27.47
C ILE A 414 26.82 -17.08 28.44
N LEU A 415 27.10 -15.85 27.98
CA LEU A 415 27.67 -14.80 28.81
C LEU A 415 26.72 -14.41 29.95
N PHE A 416 25.41 -14.32 29.69
CA PHE A 416 24.40 -14.11 30.71
C PHE A 416 24.41 -15.24 31.75
N LEU A 417 24.43 -16.50 31.34
CA LEU A 417 24.49 -17.64 32.27
C LEU A 417 25.76 -17.62 33.12
N ALA A 418 26.91 -17.28 32.53
CA ALA A 418 28.17 -17.14 33.26
C ALA A 418 28.10 -16.00 34.31
N ILE A 419 27.64 -14.82 33.91
CA ILE A 419 27.48 -13.66 34.82
C ILE A 419 26.41 -13.93 35.88
N PHE A 420 25.29 -14.54 35.50
CA PHE A 420 24.19 -14.90 36.39
C PHE A 420 24.62 -15.94 37.43
N PHE A 421 25.40 -16.94 37.02
CA PHE A 421 25.98 -17.94 37.92
C PHE A 421 26.97 -17.31 38.90
N LEU A 422 27.83 -16.41 38.42
CA LEU A 422 28.74 -15.62 39.28
C LEU A 422 27.97 -14.75 40.27
N TRP A 423 26.82 -14.20 39.88
CA TRP A 423 25.98 -13.33 40.70
C TRP A 423 25.14 -14.10 41.74
N LEU A 424 24.56 -15.24 41.39
CA LEU A 424 23.75 -16.08 42.29
C LEU A 424 24.58 -17.03 43.17
N GLY A 425 25.86 -17.28 42.86
CA GLY A 425 26.68 -18.25 43.58
C GLY A 425 26.75 -17.98 45.10
N ARG A 426 26.87 -16.71 45.51
CA ARG A 426 26.88 -16.33 46.94
C ARG A 426 25.53 -16.57 47.64
N PRO A 427 24.40 -16.00 47.19
CA PRO A 427 23.11 -16.22 47.86
C PRO A 427 22.68 -17.69 47.83
N ILE A 428 22.97 -18.44 46.75
CA ILE A 428 22.71 -19.89 46.70
C ILE A 428 23.55 -20.63 47.75
N SER A 429 24.86 -20.38 47.81
CA SER A 429 25.73 -21.05 48.79
C SER A 429 25.32 -20.80 50.24
N GLN A 430 24.71 -19.63 50.53
CA GLN A 430 24.18 -19.29 51.84
C GLN A 430 22.80 -19.94 52.12
N ALA A 431 22.03 -20.26 51.09
CA ALA A 431 20.71 -20.89 51.19
C ALA A 431 20.76 -22.43 51.23
N VAL A 432 21.79 -23.06 50.64
CA VAL A 432 21.98 -24.52 50.60
C VAL A 432 21.89 -25.19 51.98
N PRO A 433 22.54 -24.68 53.06
CA PRO A 433 22.42 -25.27 54.38
C PRO A 433 20.99 -25.26 54.95
N TYR A 434 20.19 -24.24 54.61
CA TYR A 434 18.79 -24.15 55.01
C TYR A 434 17.92 -25.19 54.30
N LEU A 435 18.16 -25.41 53.01
CA LEU A 435 17.44 -26.43 52.22
C LEU A 435 17.74 -27.84 52.73
N PHE A 436 19.00 -28.14 53.05
CA PHE A 436 19.40 -29.41 53.66
C PHE A 436 18.82 -29.59 55.08
N PHE A 437 18.80 -28.53 55.91
CA PHE A 437 18.17 -28.57 57.24
C PHE A 437 16.65 -28.81 57.17
N LEU A 438 15.97 -28.15 56.23
CA LEU A 438 14.52 -28.32 56.00
C LEU A 438 14.18 -29.72 55.48
N ALA A 439 14.99 -30.25 54.56
CA ALA A 439 14.85 -31.62 54.06
C ALA A 439 15.03 -32.66 55.18
N GLY A 440 15.97 -32.43 56.10
CA GLY A 440 16.22 -33.30 57.26
C GLY A 440 15.05 -33.39 58.25
N ARG A 441 14.35 -32.27 58.52
CA ARG A 441 13.20 -32.25 59.45
C ARG A 441 11.85 -32.57 58.81
N TRP A 442 11.73 -32.63 57.48
CA TRP A 442 10.50 -33.08 56.82
C TRP A 442 10.09 -34.51 57.21
N LYS A 443 11.09 -35.34 57.59
CA LYS A 443 10.87 -36.66 58.20
C LYS A 443 10.34 -36.64 59.64
N GLN A 444 10.50 -35.55 60.40
CA GLN A 444 10.22 -35.46 61.85
C GLN A 444 9.09 -34.48 62.23
N SER A 445 8.47 -33.75 61.29
CA SER A 445 7.42 -32.77 61.64
C SER A 445 6.08 -33.43 62.01
N SER A 446 5.35 -32.84 62.95
CA SER A 446 4.00 -33.29 63.35
C SER A 446 3.00 -33.25 62.18
N MET A 447 1.97 -34.10 62.24
CA MET A 447 0.93 -34.25 61.21
C MET A 447 0.25 -32.92 60.85
N ILE A 448 0.09 -32.02 61.83
CA ILE A 448 -0.50 -30.69 61.68
C ILE A 448 0.37 -29.77 60.83
N ALA A 449 1.70 -29.83 60.94
CA ALA A 449 2.60 -29.04 60.10
C ALA A 449 2.54 -29.49 58.63
N LYS A 450 2.49 -30.80 58.39
CA LYS A 450 2.33 -31.37 57.03
C LYS A 450 1.00 -30.97 56.39
N LEU A 451 -0.09 -30.99 57.17
CA LEU A 451 -1.42 -30.55 56.73
C LEU A 451 -1.45 -29.06 56.40
N ARG A 452 -0.76 -28.20 57.18
CA ARG A 452 -0.65 -26.75 56.89
C ARG A 452 0.11 -26.46 55.60
N TRP A 453 1.16 -27.25 55.28
CA TRP A 453 1.85 -27.17 53.99
C TRP A 453 0.97 -27.57 52.82
N ILE A 454 0.18 -28.64 52.97
CA ILE A 454 -0.78 -29.10 51.96
C ILE A 454 -1.88 -28.05 51.78
N VAL A 455 -2.44 -27.53 52.87
CA VAL A 455 -3.50 -26.50 52.82
C VAL A 455 -2.97 -25.18 52.25
N ALA A 456 -1.78 -24.73 52.63
CA ALA A 456 -1.17 -23.53 52.03
C ALA A 456 -0.87 -23.73 50.54
N GLY A 457 -0.42 -24.92 50.15
CA GLY A 457 -0.25 -25.30 48.75
C GLY A 457 -1.58 -25.33 47.98
N ILE A 458 -2.64 -25.87 48.58
CA ILE A 458 -4.00 -25.91 48.00
C ILE A 458 -4.59 -24.50 47.92
N VAL A 459 -4.45 -23.66 48.93
CA VAL A 459 -4.94 -22.27 48.91
C VAL A 459 -4.18 -21.44 47.89
N LEU A 460 -2.84 -21.61 47.80
CA LEU A 460 -2.04 -20.99 46.76
C LEU A 460 -2.45 -21.50 45.37
N PHE A 461 -2.76 -22.79 45.23
CA PHE A 461 -3.28 -23.39 44.00
C PHE A 461 -4.70 -22.92 43.66
N ILE A 462 -5.57 -22.69 44.65
CA ILE A 462 -6.91 -22.12 44.48
C ILE A 462 -6.81 -20.64 44.11
N ILE A 463 -5.91 -19.87 44.72
CA ILE A 463 -5.71 -18.46 44.38
C ILE A 463 -5.10 -18.34 42.97
N LEU A 464 -4.03 -19.08 42.67
CA LEU A 464 -3.47 -19.15 41.31
C LEU A 464 -4.48 -19.69 40.31
N GLY A 465 -5.28 -20.71 40.67
CA GLY A 465 -6.34 -21.27 39.86
C GLY A 465 -7.53 -20.32 39.66
N SER A 466 -7.87 -19.50 40.65
CA SER A 466 -8.92 -18.48 40.56
C SER A 466 -8.56 -17.37 39.58
N LEU A 467 -7.26 -17.07 39.41
CA LEU A 467 -6.77 -16.18 38.35
C LEU A 467 -7.00 -16.76 36.94
N PHE A 468 -7.18 -18.08 36.80
CA PHE A 468 -7.60 -18.72 35.54
C PHE A 468 -9.12 -18.72 35.34
N LEU A 469 -9.92 -18.56 36.41
CA LEU A 469 -11.39 -18.59 36.37
C LEU A 469 -12.02 -17.20 36.11
N ILE A 470 -11.28 -16.11 36.32
CA ILE A 470 -11.77 -14.76 36.08
C ILE A 470 -11.47 -14.34 34.63
N TYR A 471 -12.51 -14.20 33.81
CA TYR A 471 -12.41 -13.82 32.40
C TYR A 471 -12.71 -12.33 32.21
N PHE A 472 -11.73 -11.57 31.70
CA PHE A 472 -11.88 -10.15 31.36
C PHE A 472 -11.95 -9.96 29.84
N PRO A 473 -12.72 -8.97 29.34
CA PRO A 473 -12.65 -8.55 27.95
C PRO A 473 -11.27 -7.95 27.68
N LEU A 474 -10.49 -8.62 26.83
CA LEU A 474 -9.19 -8.11 26.40
C LEU A 474 -9.43 -7.03 25.33
N VAL A 475 -8.84 -5.85 25.52
CA VAL A 475 -8.96 -4.73 24.58
C VAL A 475 -7.58 -4.45 23.99
N VAL A 476 -7.50 -4.43 22.66
CA VAL A 476 -6.29 -4.04 21.94
C VAL A 476 -6.40 -2.58 21.54
N HIS A 477 -5.33 -1.82 21.79
CA HIS A 477 -5.26 -0.40 21.46
C HIS A 477 -4.45 -0.21 20.17
N GLY A 478 -4.90 0.70 19.32
CA GLY A 478 -4.15 1.15 18.15
C GLY A 478 -4.41 2.61 17.84
N THR A 479 -3.43 3.28 17.25
CA THR A 479 -3.63 4.60 16.65
C THR A 479 -4.41 4.43 15.36
N CYS A 480 -5.36 5.32 15.10
CA CYS A 480 -6.19 5.24 13.90
C CYS A 480 -6.10 6.52 13.08
N ARG A 481 -6.21 6.35 11.76
CA ARG A 481 -6.34 7.44 10.79
C ARG A 481 -7.59 7.22 9.96
N VAL A 482 -8.34 8.29 9.71
CA VAL A 482 -9.50 8.28 8.83
C VAL A 482 -9.02 8.31 7.38
N GLU A 483 -9.35 7.28 6.63
CA GLU A 483 -9.11 7.11 5.21
C GLU A 483 -10.46 7.02 4.46
N PRO A 484 -10.49 7.35 3.16
CA PRO A 484 -11.69 7.21 2.35
C PRO A 484 -12.07 5.73 2.19
N TRP A 485 -13.35 5.40 2.38
CA TRP A 485 -13.87 4.04 2.17
C TRP A 485 -13.73 3.58 0.72
N ASN A 486 -14.04 4.47 -0.23
CA ASN A 486 -14.01 4.17 -1.65
C ASN A 486 -13.44 5.38 -2.41
N LYS A 487 -12.11 5.50 -2.43
CA LYS A 487 -11.42 6.53 -3.21
C LYS A 487 -11.50 6.17 -4.69
N GLN A 488 -12.32 6.92 -5.42
CA GLN A 488 -12.36 6.86 -6.88
C GLN A 488 -11.48 7.95 -7.47
N VAL A 489 -10.55 7.55 -8.32
CA VAL A 489 -9.64 8.45 -9.01
C VAL A 489 -10.23 8.77 -10.37
N VAL A 490 -10.43 10.06 -10.64
CA VAL A 490 -10.78 10.55 -11.98
C VAL A 490 -9.49 10.89 -12.70
N SER A 491 -9.12 10.01 -13.63
CA SER A 491 -7.97 10.17 -14.50
C SER A 491 -8.36 10.66 -15.89
N THR A 492 -7.39 11.19 -16.61
CA THR A 492 -7.56 11.63 -17.99
C THR A 492 -7.70 10.43 -18.94
N LYS A 493 -8.78 10.39 -19.72
CA LYS A 493 -8.90 9.41 -20.82
C LYS A 493 -8.08 9.82 -22.05
N VAL A 494 -7.86 11.13 -22.20
CA VAL A 494 -7.06 11.76 -23.27
C VAL A 494 -6.26 12.91 -22.65
N GLY A 495 -5.04 13.12 -23.14
CA GLY A 495 -4.20 14.23 -22.64
C GLY A 495 -4.77 15.60 -22.99
N GLY A 496 -4.47 16.62 -22.19
CA GLY A 496 -4.95 17.98 -22.40
C GLY A 496 -4.58 18.91 -21.24
N VAL A 497 -4.80 20.22 -21.43
CA VAL A 497 -4.59 21.22 -20.40
C VAL A 497 -5.86 21.37 -19.57
N LEU A 498 -5.75 21.38 -18.24
CA LEU A 498 -6.91 21.61 -17.37
C LEU A 498 -7.38 23.07 -17.49
N ALA A 499 -8.49 23.29 -18.19
CA ALA A 499 -8.98 24.63 -18.53
C ALA A 499 -9.87 25.21 -17.42
N GLU A 500 -10.80 24.42 -16.92
CA GLU A 500 -11.75 24.85 -15.88
C GLU A 500 -11.92 23.75 -14.83
N VAL A 501 -11.97 24.15 -13.57
CA VAL A 501 -12.34 23.31 -12.44
C VAL A 501 -13.58 23.90 -11.78
N ARG A 502 -14.64 23.11 -11.66
CA ARG A 502 -15.96 23.56 -11.17
C ARG A 502 -16.22 23.23 -9.70
N VAL A 503 -15.26 22.55 -9.05
CA VAL A 503 -15.42 22.01 -7.70
C VAL A 503 -14.19 22.30 -6.85
N ARG A 504 -14.40 22.58 -5.57
CA ARG A 504 -13.37 22.78 -4.55
C ARG A 504 -13.18 21.53 -3.71
N GLU A 505 -12.05 21.48 -3.02
CA GLU A 505 -11.82 20.48 -1.98
C GLU A 505 -12.90 20.58 -0.91
N GLY A 506 -13.59 19.48 -0.60
CA GLY A 506 -14.71 19.43 0.32
C GLY A 506 -16.10 19.59 -0.31
N ASP A 507 -16.20 19.94 -1.60
CA ASP A 507 -17.51 20.04 -2.26
C ASP A 507 -18.15 18.67 -2.50
N LYS A 508 -19.47 18.59 -2.31
CA LYS A 508 -20.27 17.41 -2.64
C LYS A 508 -20.66 17.43 -4.11
N VAL A 509 -20.47 16.30 -4.78
CA VAL A 509 -20.77 16.09 -6.20
C VAL A 509 -21.68 14.88 -6.36
N SER A 510 -22.62 14.96 -7.30
CA SER A 510 -23.43 13.82 -7.71
C SER A 510 -22.70 13.01 -8.78
N GLU A 511 -23.03 11.73 -8.89
CA GLU A 511 -22.58 10.87 -9.97
C GLU A 511 -22.89 11.51 -11.34
N HIS A 512 -21.96 11.39 -12.28
CA HIS A 512 -22.01 11.98 -13.62
C HIS A 512 -22.03 13.53 -13.70
N SER A 513 -21.93 14.24 -12.56
CA SER A 513 -21.78 15.70 -12.60
C SER A 513 -20.41 16.10 -13.18
N VAL A 514 -20.38 17.19 -13.94
CA VAL A 514 -19.14 17.72 -14.53
C VAL A 514 -18.34 18.45 -13.46
N ILE A 515 -17.15 17.94 -13.16
CA ILE A 515 -16.25 18.48 -12.13
C ILE A 515 -15.14 19.36 -12.71
N GLY A 516 -14.83 19.19 -13.99
CA GLY A 516 -13.87 20.01 -14.71
C GLY A 516 -13.82 19.68 -16.20
N SER A 517 -13.04 20.44 -16.95
CA SER A 517 -12.86 20.24 -18.38
C SER A 517 -11.39 20.37 -18.78
N LEU A 518 -10.97 19.49 -19.67
CA LEU A 518 -9.68 19.56 -20.36
C LEU A 518 -9.88 20.26 -21.70
N GLU A 519 -8.95 21.15 -22.03
CA GLU A 519 -8.81 21.71 -23.36
C GLU A 519 -7.71 20.97 -24.10
N ASN A 520 -8.07 20.38 -25.24
CA ASN A 520 -7.15 19.78 -26.18
C ASN A 520 -7.39 20.42 -27.55
N VAL A 521 -6.50 21.37 -27.89
CA VAL A 521 -6.57 22.14 -29.14
C VAL A 521 -6.38 21.24 -30.36
N ASP A 522 -5.50 20.23 -30.26
CA ASP A 522 -5.19 19.30 -31.34
C ASP A 522 -6.41 18.46 -31.74
N LEU A 523 -7.13 17.90 -30.76
CA LEU A 523 -8.36 17.14 -31.02
C LEU A 523 -9.45 18.01 -31.65
N ARG A 524 -9.59 19.26 -31.20
CA ARG A 524 -10.58 20.20 -31.75
C ARG A 524 -10.23 20.58 -33.19
N ASN A 525 -8.96 20.80 -33.47
CA ASN A 525 -8.48 21.05 -34.84
C ASN A 525 -8.67 19.82 -35.73
N ARG A 526 -8.33 18.63 -35.22
CA ARG A 526 -8.51 17.37 -35.95
C ARG A 526 -9.98 17.08 -36.26
N LEU A 527 -10.89 17.37 -35.33
CA LEU A 527 -12.33 17.23 -35.57
C LEU A 527 -12.82 18.19 -36.66
N LYS A 528 -12.31 19.43 -36.68
CA LYS A 528 -12.63 20.40 -37.75
C LYS A 528 -12.12 19.92 -39.12
N GLU A 529 -10.89 19.42 -39.19
CA GLU A 529 -10.31 18.85 -40.42
C GLU A 529 -11.16 17.69 -40.95
N LEU A 530 -11.47 16.71 -40.10
CA LEU A 530 -12.28 15.55 -40.48
C LEU A 530 -13.69 15.94 -40.91
N LYS A 531 -14.29 16.96 -40.28
CA LYS A 531 -15.60 17.49 -40.67
C LYS A 531 -15.57 18.12 -42.07
N ILE A 532 -14.51 18.87 -42.38
CA ILE A 532 -14.31 19.45 -43.72
C ILE A 532 -14.07 18.35 -44.76
N GLU A 533 -13.26 17.34 -44.42
CA GLU A 533 -12.98 16.19 -45.29
C GLU A 533 -14.26 15.40 -45.61
N ALA A 534 -15.05 15.05 -44.59
CA ALA A 534 -16.33 14.37 -44.77
C ALA A 534 -17.33 15.19 -45.60
N GLN A 535 -17.40 16.51 -45.38
CA GLN A 535 -18.22 17.39 -46.21
C GLN A 535 -17.76 17.40 -47.68
N THR A 536 -16.46 17.43 -47.92
CA THR A 536 -15.88 17.43 -49.27
C THR A 536 -16.18 16.11 -49.98
N LEU A 537 -15.99 14.98 -49.30
CA LEU A 537 -16.31 13.65 -49.83
C LEU A 537 -17.81 13.47 -50.11
N ARG A 538 -18.67 14.04 -49.26
CA ARG A 538 -20.12 14.03 -49.48
C ARG A 538 -20.51 14.80 -50.74
N VAL A 539 -20.01 16.03 -50.90
CA VAL A 539 -20.25 16.84 -52.11
C VAL A 539 -19.69 16.14 -53.35
N LYS A 540 -18.48 15.55 -53.26
CA LYS A 540 -17.89 14.77 -54.35
C LYS A 540 -18.77 13.56 -54.71
N GLY A 541 -19.30 12.86 -53.72
CA GLY A 541 -20.23 11.74 -53.92
C GLY A 541 -21.50 12.18 -54.65
N ASP A 542 -22.12 13.28 -54.24
CA ASP A 542 -23.30 13.83 -54.90
C ASP A 542 -23.03 14.20 -56.37
N ILE A 543 -21.85 14.78 -56.66
CA ILE A 543 -21.42 15.09 -58.04
C ILE A 543 -21.25 13.80 -58.85
N LEU A 544 -20.53 12.81 -58.33
CA LEU A 544 -20.28 11.53 -59.01
C LEU A 544 -21.59 10.78 -59.30
N THR A 545 -22.54 10.79 -58.36
CA THR A 545 -23.86 10.18 -58.53
C THR A 545 -24.64 10.88 -59.65
N LYS A 546 -24.69 12.22 -59.65
CA LYS A 546 -25.34 12.99 -60.73
C LYS A 546 -24.69 12.77 -62.09
N GLU A 547 -23.35 12.71 -62.15
CA GLU A 547 -22.61 12.39 -63.36
C GLU A 547 -22.96 10.99 -63.89
N SER A 548 -23.05 9.99 -62.99
CA SER A 548 -23.42 8.62 -63.35
C SER A 548 -24.85 8.52 -63.87
N GLU A 549 -25.80 9.21 -63.23
CA GLU A 549 -27.20 9.28 -63.69
C GLU A 549 -27.29 9.90 -65.09
N LEU A 550 -26.64 11.05 -65.31
CA LEU A 550 -26.62 11.71 -66.62
C LEU A 550 -25.99 10.82 -67.69
N LEU A 551 -24.88 10.16 -67.37
CA LEU A 551 -24.19 9.24 -68.27
C LEU A 551 -25.09 8.04 -68.62
N ARG A 552 -25.74 7.42 -67.63
CA ARG A 552 -26.72 6.34 -67.82
C ARG A 552 -27.84 6.76 -68.76
N THR A 553 -28.47 7.91 -68.53
CA THR A 553 -29.56 8.39 -69.39
C THR A 553 -29.08 8.65 -70.82
N ARG A 554 -27.91 9.28 -71.01
CA ARG A 554 -27.33 9.55 -72.33
C ARG A 554 -27.00 8.26 -73.08
N LYS A 555 -26.30 7.32 -72.45
CA LYS A 555 -25.90 6.04 -73.06
C LYS A 555 -27.11 5.15 -73.34
N ALA A 556 -28.08 5.05 -72.44
CA ALA A 556 -29.32 4.29 -72.66
C ALA A 556 -30.13 4.85 -73.86
N SER A 557 -30.23 6.19 -73.98
CA SER A 557 -30.86 6.80 -75.15
C SER A 557 -30.08 6.54 -76.44
N ALA A 558 -28.75 6.55 -76.39
CA ALA A 558 -27.91 6.27 -77.56
C ALA A 558 -28.01 4.80 -78.00
N LEU A 559 -28.01 3.86 -77.05
CA LEU A 559 -28.19 2.44 -77.31
C LEU A 559 -29.56 2.17 -77.94
N LYS A 560 -30.64 2.71 -77.36
CA LYS A 560 -31.99 2.58 -77.90
C LYS A 560 -32.12 3.14 -79.32
N LYS A 561 -31.43 4.25 -79.60
CA LYS A 561 -31.37 4.83 -80.95
C LYS A 561 -30.62 3.91 -81.92
N ALA A 562 -29.44 3.42 -81.55
CA ALA A 562 -28.63 2.54 -82.38
C ALA A 562 -29.33 1.18 -82.63
N GLU A 563 -30.01 0.63 -81.63
CA GLU A 563 -30.83 -0.58 -81.74
C GLU A 563 -31.99 -0.39 -82.73
N ALA A 564 -32.72 0.72 -82.60
CA ALA A 564 -33.81 1.05 -83.51
C ALA A 564 -33.33 1.22 -84.97
N GLU A 565 -32.21 1.91 -85.19
CA GLU A 565 -31.61 2.08 -86.53
C GLU A 565 -31.15 0.73 -87.11
N TYR A 566 -30.51 -0.13 -86.31
CA TYR A 566 -30.12 -1.48 -86.73
C TYR A 566 -31.32 -2.35 -87.12
N GLU A 567 -32.37 -2.36 -86.29
CA GLU A 567 -33.59 -3.11 -86.59
C GLU A 567 -34.34 -2.55 -87.80
N GLN A 568 -34.35 -1.23 -87.99
CA GLN A 568 -34.90 -0.61 -89.21
C GLN A 568 -34.17 -1.11 -90.47
N SER A 569 -32.83 -1.13 -90.47
CA SER A 569 -32.06 -1.65 -91.61
C SER A 569 -32.31 -3.15 -91.86
N ARG A 570 -32.50 -3.95 -90.80
CA ARG A 570 -32.88 -5.37 -90.93
C ARG A 570 -34.27 -5.56 -91.52
N ILE A 571 -35.24 -4.76 -91.07
CA ILE A 571 -36.61 -4.77 -91.59
C ILE A 571 -36.60 -4.37 -93.07
N ALA A 572 -35.87 -3.32 -93.45
CA ALA A 572 -35.74 -2.90 -94.85
C ALA A 572 -35.19 -4.00 -95.76
N LEU A 573 -34.21 -4.79 -95.30
CA LEU A 573 -33.73 -5.95 -96.05
C LEU A 573 -34.79 -7.06 -96.15
N ARG A 574 -35.56 -7.31 -95.09
CA ARG A 574 -36.65 -8.30 -95.10
C ARG A 574 -37.79 -7.89 -96.05
N GLU A 575 -38.20 -6.63 -96.00
CA GLU A 575 -39.21 -6.07 -96.90
C GLU A 575 -38.75 -6.14 -98.36
N HIS A 576 -37.50 -5.76 -98.63
CA HIS A 576 -36.92 -5.87 -99.95
C HIS A 576 -36.86 -7.33 -100.45
N ALA A 577 -36.49 -8.27 -99.60
CA ALA A 577 -36.50 -9.70 -99.93
C ALA A 577 -37.90 -10.24 -100.25
N ALA A 578 -38.95 -9.71 -99.61
CA ALA A 578 -40.34 -10.09 -99.87
C ALA A 578 -40.89 -9.47 -101.16
N VAL A 579 -40.60 -8.19 -101.41
CA VAL A 579 -41.25 -7.40 -102.48
C VAL A 579 -40.43 -7.37 -103.78
N GLY A 580 -39.11 -7.55 -103.71
CA GLY A 580 -38.20 -7.54 -104.84
C GLY A 580 -38.53 -8.57 -105.94
N PRO A 581 -38.81 -9.85 -105.60
CA PRO A 581 -39.18 -10.87 -106.59
C PRO A 581 -40.46 -10.52 -107.37
N HIS A 582 -41.45 -9.89 -106.73
CA HIS A 582 -42.68 -9.47 -107.38
C HIS A 582 -42.44 -8.43 -108.48
N HIS A 583 -41.57 -7.45 -108.23
CA HIS A 583 -41.24 -6.42 -109.23
C HIS A 583 -40.50 -7.01 -110.44
N VAL A 584 -39.62 -8.00 -110.22
CA VAL A 584 -38.92 -8.69 -111.31
C VAL A 584 -39.88 -9.54 -112.13
N ALA A 585 -40.79 -10.27 -111.47
CA ALA A 585 -41.80 -11.09 -112.13
C ALA A 585 -42.77 -10.26 -113.00
N GLU A 586 -43.15 -9.05 -112.57
CA GLU A 586 -43.99 -8.15 -113.37
C GLU A 586 -43.30 -7.75 -114.69
N GLN A 587 -42.00 -7.42 -114.66
CA GLN A 587 -41.26 -7.06 -115.87
C GLN A 587 -41.01 -8.29 -116.77
N GLU A 588 -40.81 -9.47 -116.18
CA GLU A 588 -40.69 -10.74 -116.91
C GLU A 588 -41.97 -11.06 -117.70
N GLN A 589 -43.14 -10.84 -117.09
CA GLN A 589 -44.43 -11.03 -117.74
C GLN A 589 -44.61 -10.10 -118.95
N LYS A 590 -44.22 -8.82 -118.83
CA LYS A 590 -44.30 -7.87 -119.96
C LYS A 590 -43.36 -8.24 -121.10
N LEU A 591 -42.14 -8.69 -120.78
CA LEU A 591 -41.21 -9.23 -121.79
C LEU A 591 -41.78 -10.48 -122.47
N ALA A 592 -42.38 -11.39 -121.72
CA ALA A 592 -43.03 -12.59 -122.26
C ALA A 592 -44.18 -12.24 -123.24
N GLN A 593 -44.98 -11.21 -122.94
CA GLN A 593 -46.01 -10.73 -123.85
C GLN A 593 -45.44 -10.13 -125.15
N ALA A 594 -44.41 -9.27 -125.04
CA ALA A 594 -43.76 -8.66 -126.21
C ALA A 594 -43.08 -9.71 -127.12
N THR A 595 -42.37 -10.67 -126.51
CA THR A 595 -41.73 -11.79 -127.23
C THR A 595 -42.76 -12.65 -127.98
N GLU A 596 -43.93 -12.91 -127.39
CA GLU A 596 -45.02 -13.66 -128.04
C GLU A 596 -45.59 -12.93 -129.26
N VAL A 597 -45.85 -11.61 -129.14
CA VAL A 597 -46.35 -10.76 -130.23
C VAL A 597 -45.35 -10.74 -131.39
N ARG A 598 -44.06 -10.49 -131.09
CA ARG A 598 -43.00 -10.51 -132.10
C ARG A 598 -42.89 -11.88 -132.76
N ALA A 599 -42.92 -12.97 -131.99
CA ALA A 599 -42.82 -14.33 -132.53
C ALA A 599 -44.03 -14.71 -133.42
N ARG A 600 -45.23 -14.20 -133.11
CA ARG A 600 -46.40 -14.34 -133.98
C ARG A 600 -46.20 -13.61 -135.31
N LEU A 601 -45.84 -12.33 -135.27
CA LEU A 601 -45.63 -11.52 -136.49
C LEU A 601 -44.46 -12.03 -137.35
N GLN A 602 -43.38 -12.50 -136.71
CA GLN A 602 -42.24 -13.13 -137.40
C GLN A 602 -42.68 -14.39 -138.14
N ARG A 603 -43.47 -15.25 -137.50
CA ARG A 603 -44.04 -16.45 -138.16
C ARG A 603 -44.89 -16.08 -139.37
N ASP A 604 -45.74 -15.07 -139.26
CA ASP A 604 -46.56 -14.60 -140.39
C ASP A 604 -45.69 -14.03 -141.53
N HIS A 605 -44.61 -13.32 -141.20
CA HIS A 605 -43.64 -12.81 -142.17
C HIS A 605 -42.85 -13.94 -142.88
N ASP A 606 -42.35 -14.91 -142.12
CA ASP A 606 -41.59 -16.05 -142.65
C ASP A 606 -42.47 -16.94 -143.56
N ASN A 607 -43.75 -17.12 -143.19
CA ASN A 607 -44.72 -17.82 -144.01
C ASN A 607 -44.90 -17.15 -145.38
N LEU A 608 -45.00 -15.82 -145.43
CA LEU A 608 -45.07 -15.06 -146.70
C LEU A 608 -43.82 -15.21 -147.55
N ILE A 609 -42.63 -15.22 -146.94
CA ILE A 609 -41.36 -15.43 -147.67
C ILE A 609 -41.34 -16.84 -148.28
N ALA A 610 -41.84 -17.85 -147.56
CA ALA A 610 -41.91 -19.22 -148.01
C ALA A 610 -42.99 -19.48 -149.09
N GLY A 611 -43.63 -18.44 -149.62
CA GLY A 611 -44.69 -18.55 -150.63
C GLY A 611 -46.02 -19.08 -150.09
N ARG A 612 -46.19 -19.16 -148.75
CA ARG A 612 -47.44 -19.51 -148.09
C ARG A 612 -48.16 -18.21 -147.68
N HIS A 613 -49.42 -18.06 -148.04
CA HIS A 613 -50.18 -16.86 -147.69
C HIS A 613 -50.82 -17.03 -146.29
N PRO A 614 -50.46 -16.20 -145.29
CA PRO A 614 -51.14 -16.17 -143.99
C PRO A 614 -52.60 -15.74 -144.13
N PRO A 615 -53.46 -15.98 -143.12
CA PRO A 615 -54.89 -15.70 -143.20
C PRO A 615 -55.23 -14.28 -143.66
N ALA A 616 -54.45 -13.28 -143.23
CA ALA A 616 -54.63 -11.88 -143.61
C ALA A 616 -54.30 -11.56 -145.09
N PHE A 617 -53.56 -12.44 -145.77
CA PHE A 617 -53.14 -12.30 -147.16
C PHE A 617 -53.84 -13.30 -148.10
N GLN A 618 -54.45 -14.35 -147.58
CA GLN A 618 -55.13 -15.39 -148.36
C GLN A 618 -56.19 -14.82 -149.30
N ALA A 619 -57.11 -14.00 -148.77
CA ALA A 619 -58.21 -13.42 -149.54
C ALA A 619 -57.72 -12.57 -150.72
N ILE A 620 -56.64 -11.79 -150.54
CA ILE A 620 -56.06 -10.94 -151.61
C ILE A 620 -55.33 -11.83 -152.64
N SER A 621 -54.60 -12.84 -152.19
CA SER A 621 -53.87 -13.75 -153.09
C SER A 621 -54.79 -14.57 -154.00
N GLU A 622 -55.91 -15.08 -153.45
CA GLU A 622 -56.94 -15.79 -154.23
C GLU A 622 -57.59 -14.87 -155.27
N HIS A 623 -57.81 -13.61 -154.90
CA HIS A 623 -58.36 -12.61 -155.82
C HIS A 623 -57.42 -12.31 -156.99
N ILE A 624 -56.10 -12.20 -156.71
CA ILE A 624 -55.09 -12.02 -157.74
C ILE A 624 -55.06 -13.21 -158.72
N GLU A 625 -55.12 -14.44 -158.21
CA GLU A 625 -55.14 -15.64 -159.05
C GLU A 625 -56.40 -15.72 -159.92
N LYS A 626 -57.58 -15.41 -159.35
CA LYS A 626 -58.83 -15.35 -160.11
C LYS A 626 -58.76 -14.31 -161.24
N ASN A 627 -58.32 -13.09 -160.92
CA ASN A 627 -58.21 -12.01 -161.90
C ASN A 627 -57.21 -12.34 -163.02
N LYS A 628 -56.09 -13.02 -162.74
CA LYS A 628 -55.16 -13.51 -163.78
C LYS A 628 -55.83 -14.44 -164.77
N VAL A 629 -56.63 -15.40 -164.29
CA VAL A 629 -57.34 -16.36 -165.15
C VAL A 629 -58.36 -15.65 -166.03
N GLU A 630 -59.15 -14.75 -165.44
CA GLU A 630 -60.16 -13.97 -166.16
C GLU A 630 -59.53 -13.02 -167.20
N SER A 631 -58.44 -12.33 -166.85
CA SER A 631 -57.67 -11.47 -167.75
C SER A 631 -57.11 -12.24 -168.94
N TRP A 632 -56.57 -13.44 -168.72
CA TRP A 632 -56.03 -14.29 -169.80
C TRP A 632 -57.13 -14.73 -170.78
N ALA A 633 -58.31 -15.11 -170.27
CA ALA A 633 -59.46 -15.45 -171.11
C ALA A 633 -59.96 -14.24 -171.93
N ALA A 634 -60.00 -13.04 -171.32
CA ALA A 634 -60.35 -11.80 -172.00
C ALA A 634 -59.34 -11.42 -173.10
N LEU A 635 -58.04 -11.63 -172.86
CA LEU A 635 -56.98 -11.39 -173.85
C LEU A 635 -57.12 -12.30 -175.07
N GLN A 636 -57.33 -13.59 -174.85
CA GLN A 636 -57.59 -14.57 -175.91
C GLN A 636 -58.79 -14.16 -176.76
N LYS A 637 -59.86 -13.70 -176.10
CA LYS A 637 -61.07 -13.19 -176.77
C LYS A 637 -60.73 -11.98 -177.63
N TYR A 638 -60.07 -10.96 -177.08
CA TYR A 638 -59.62 -9.77 -177.82
C TYR A 638 -58.78 -10.12 -179.06
N GLN A 639 -57.76 -10.98 -178.91
CA GLN A 639 -56.90 -11.40 -180.02
C GLN A 639 -57.65 -12.14 -181.13
N ARG A 640 -58.60 -13.01 -180.74
CA ARG A 640 -59.44 -13.72 -181.70
C ARG A 640 -60.35 -12.75 -182.45
N THR A 641 -60.98 -11.81 -181.75
CA THR A 641 -61.86 -10.80 -182.37
C THR A 641 -61.06 -9.88 -183.31
N SER A 642 -59.81 -9.55 -182.97
CA SER A 642 -58.91 -8.74 -183.82
C SER A 642 -58.68 -9.39 -185.18
N LYS A 643 -58.32 -10.68 -185.19
CA LYS A 643 -58.10 -11.42 -186.44
C LYS A 643 -59.36 -11.54 -187.29
N LEU A 644 -60.53 -11.68 -186.65
CA LEU A 644 -61.81 -11.77 -187.36
C LEU A 644 -62.24 -10.43 -187.97
N MET A 645 -61.86 -9.30 -187.36
CA MET A 645 -62.05 -7.96 -187.92
C MET A 645 -61.18 -7.73 -189.17
N GLU A 646 -59.91 -8.14 -189.15
CA GLU A 646 -59.02 -8.06 -190.33
C GLU A 646 -59.56 -8.85 -191.54
N ALA A 647 -60.26 -9.96 -191.29
CA ALA A 647 -60.92 -10.77 -192.32
C ALA A 647 -62.24 -10.18 -192.84
N GLY A 648 -62.67 -9.01 -192.35
CA GLY A 648 -63.90 -8.32 -192.75
C GLY A 648 -65.21 -8.91 -192.20
N ALA A 649 -65.13 -9.90 -191.30
CA ALA A 649 -66.30 -10.64 -190.80
C ALA A 649 -67.00 -9.99 -189.59
N VAL A 650 -66.39 -8.99 -188.94
CA VAL A 650 -66.90 -8.37 -187.70
C VAL A 650 -66.63 -6.86 -187.70
N SER A 651 -67.48 -6.08 -187.03
CA SER A 651 -67.36 -4.61 -186.96
C SER A 651 -66.28 -4.15 -185.97
N ALA A 652 -65.75 -2.94 -186.19
CA ALA A 652 -64.77 -2.30 -185.31
C ALA A 652 -65.25 -2.15 -183.86
N GLN A 653 -66.57 -2.05 -183.64
CA GLN A 653 -67.17 -1.90 -182.32
C GLN A 653 -67.00 -3.16 -181.44
N ALA A 654 -67.10 -4.35 -182.03
CA ALA A 654 -66.94 -5.61 -181.28
C ALA A 654 -65.50 -5.85 -180.81
N LEU A 655 -64.50 -5.31 -181.54
CA LEU A 655 -63.09 -5.39 -181.13
C LEU A 655 -62.82 -4.48 -179.93
N GLU A 656 -63.36 -3.26 -179.96
CA GLU A 656 -63.16 -2.28 -178.89
C GLU A 656 -63.83 -2.74 -177.58
N GLU A 657 -65.00 -3.39 -177.65
CA GLU A 657 -65.63 -4.03 -176.49
C GLU A 657 -64.74 -5.12 -175.87
N ALA A 658 -64.13 -5.99 -176.69
CA ALA A 658 -63.22 -7.02 -176.21
C ALA A 658 -61.92 -6.43 -175.63
N ARG A 659 -61.41 -5.34 -176.21
CA ARG A 659 -60.23 -4.60 -175.72
C ARG A 659 -60.50 -3.98 -174.34
N SER A 660 -61.60 -3.24 -174.23
CA SER A 660 -61.97 -2.53 -173.00
C SER A 660 -62.18 -3.49 -171.82
N ALA A 661 -62.76 -4.68 -172.06
CA ALA A 661 -62.93 -5.73 -171.05
C ALA A 661 -61.58 -6.28 -170.53
N TYR A 662 -60.58 -6.48 -171.39
CA TYR A 662 -59.24 -6.91 -170.99
C TYR A 662 -58.50 -5.81 -170.20
N GLU A 663 -58.51 -4.58 -170.71
CA GLU A 663 -57.85 -3.44 -170.06
C GLU A 663 -58.45 -3.09 -168.67
N ALA A 664 -59.74 -3.38 -168.45
CA ALA A 664 -60.38 -3.24 -167.15
C ALA A 664 -59.82 -4.26 -166.13
N LEU A 665 -59.75 -5.54 -166.51
CA LEU A 665 -59.20 -6.61 -165.66
C LEU A 665 -57.69 -6.41 -165.39
N GLU A 666 -56.93 -5.92 -166.37
CA GLU A 666 -55.50 -5.63 -166.18
C GLU A 666 -55.27 -4.49 -165.17
N ARG A 667 -56.13 -3.46 -165.17
CA ARG A 667 -56.10 -2.39 -164.16
C ARG A 667 -56.42 -2.91 -162.77
N GLU A 668 -57.45 -3.74 -162.64
CA GLU A 668 -57.81 -4.38 -161.37
C GLU A 668 -56.69 -5.29 -160.85
N GLY A 669 -56.05 -6.07 -161.73
CA GLY A 669 -54.90 -6.91 -161.38
C GLY A 669 -53.67 -6.12 -160.93
N LYS A 670 -53.46 -4.90 -161.44
CA LYS A 670 -52.42 -3.99 -160.93
C LYS A 670 -52.77 -3.46 -159.54
N SER A 671 -54.01 -3.02 -159.32
CA SER A 671 -54.49 -2.55 -158.01
C SER A 671 -54.33 -3.62 -156.92
N LEU A 672 -54.75 -4.86 -157.19
CA LEU A 672 -54.66 -5.96 -156.21
C LEU A 672 -53.20 -6.31 -155.84
N LYS A 673 -52.27 -6.19 -156.80
CA LYS A 673 -50.84 -6.37 -156.52
C LYS A 673 -50.30 -5.26 -155.63
N GLU A 674 -50.70 -4.00 -155.88
CA GLU A 674 -50.32 -2.86 -155.04
C GLU A 674 -50.87 -3.01 -153.61
N ASP A 675 -52.12 -3.46 -153.45
CA ASP A 675 -52.73 -3.74 -152.13
C ASP A 675 -51.98 -4.86 -151.39
N PHE A 676 -51.59 -5.94 -152.08
CA PHE A 676 -50.80 -7.02 -151.50
C PHE A 676 -49.41 -6.53 -151.05
N LEU A 677 -48.76 -5.69 -151.87
CA LEU A 677 -47.47 -5.07 -151.56
C LEU A 677 -47.58 -4.10 -150.37
N ALA A 678 -48.65 -3.29 -150.29
CA ALA A 678 -48.92 -2.40 -149.18
C ALA A 678 -49.11 -3.17 -147.87
N LYS A 679 -49.93 -4.23 -147.89
CA LYS A 679 -50.15 -5.10 -146.72
C LYS A 679 -48.87 -5.81 -146.28
N LYS A 680 -48.03 -6.22 -147.24
CA LYS A 680 -46.72 -6.84 -146.95
C LYS A 680 -45.78 -5.84 -146.27
N LYS A 681 -45.82 -4.57 -146.68
CA LYS A 681 -45.06 -3.48 -146.06
C LYS A 681 -45.55 -3.18 -144.64
N GLU A 682 -46.87 -3.12 -144.43
CA GLU A 682 -47.53 -2.94 -143.13
C GLU A 682 -47.10 -4.03 -142.13
N LEU A 683 -47.12 -5.30 -142.54
CA LEU A 683 -46.62 -6.40 -141.70
C LEU A 683 -45.13 -6.25 -141.34
N ALA A 684 -44.31 -5.81 -142.30
CA ALA A 684 -42.88 -5.60 -142.06
C ALA A 684 -42.62 -4.41 -141.11
N GLU A 685 -43.45 -3.37 -141.15
CA GLU A 685 -43.39 -2.25 -140.21
C GLU A 685 -43.82 -2.69 -138.80
N HIS A 686 -44.95 -3.39 -138.65
CA HIS A 686 -45.38 -3.92 -137.35
C HIS A 686 -44.39 -4.92 -136.74
N LEU A 687 -43.73 -5.74 -137.56
CA LEU A 687 -42.69 -6.63 -137.08
C LEU A 687 -41.48 -5.86 -136.54
N ARG A 688 -41.09 -4.75 -137.19
CA ARG A 688 -40.01 -3.89 -136.68
C ARG A 688 -40.39 -3.23 -135.36
N GLU A 689 -41.61 -2.72 -135.24
CA GLU A 689 -42.14 -2.14 -134.01
C GLU A 689 -42.12 -3.16 -132.86
N ALA A 690 -42.58 -4.38 -133.11
CA ALA A 690 -42.59 -5.45 -132.12
C ALA A 690 -41.17 -5.87 -131.67
N VAL A 691 -40.18 -5.85 -132.56
CA VAL A 691 -38.77 -6.13 -132.23
C VAL A 691 -38.17 -5.05 -131.33
N GLU A 692 -38.45 -3.77 -131.60
CA GLU A 692 -37.98 -2.68 -130.73
C GLU A 692 -38.69 -2.68 -129.37
N GLU A 693 -39.98 -3.05 -129.33
CA GLU A 693 -40.72 -3.20 -128.08
C GLU A 693 -40.17 -4.35 -127.21
N GLU A 694 -39.88 -5.52 -127.79
CA GLU A 694 -39.21 -6.63 -127.09
C GLU A 694 -37.87 -6.19 -126.51
N ARG A 695 -37.04 -5.50 -127.31
CA ARG A 695 -35.72 -5.00 -126.91
C ARG A 695 -35.80 -4.00 -125.76
N TYR A 696 -36.82 -3.13 -125.77
CA TYR A 696 -37.07 -2.18 -124.68
C TYR A 696 -37.40 -2.92 -123.37
N TRP A 697 -38.31 -3.90 -123.42
CA TRP A 697 -38.69 -4.68 -122.24
C TRP A 697 -37.55 -5.57 -121.74
N GLU A 698 -36.71 -6.10 -122.63
CA GLU A 698 -35.52 -6.89 -122.27
C GLU A 698 -34.51 -6.04 -121.49
N ALA A 699 -34.21 -4.83 -121.98
CA ALA A 699 -33.35 -3.89 -121.28
C ALA A 699 -33.93 -3.46 -119.92
N ARG A 700 -35.26 -3.29 -119.83
CA ARG A 700 -35.96 -2.94 -118.58
C ARG A 700 -35.95 -4.06 -117.56
N TYR A 701 -36.16 -5.31 -117.99
CA TYR A 701 -36.03 -6.49 -117.14
C TYR A 701 -34.59 -6.66 -116.64
N ALA A 702 -33.59 -6.59 -117.52
CA ALA A 702 -32.19 -6.77 -117.15
C ALA A 702 -31.70 -5.72 -116.12
N SER A 703 -32.10 -4.46 -116.28
CA SER A 703 -31.80 -3.38 -115.32
C SER A 703 -32.49 -3.60 -113.97
N THR A 704 -33.79 -3.89 -113.97
CA THR A 704 -34.59 -4.14 -112.76
C THR A 704 -34.09 -5.37 -111.99
N SER A 705 -33.73 -6.43 -112.70
CA SER A 705 -33.18 -7.67 -112.13
C SER A 705 -31.79 -7.44 -111.52
N ARG A 706 -30.90 -6.69 -112.19
CA ARG A 706 -29.58 -6.35 -111.64
C ARG A 706 -29.70 -5.48 -110.38
N GLU A 707 -30.62 -4.53 -110.38
CA GLU A 707 -30.86 -3.64 -109.25
C GLU A 707 -31.42 -4.40 -108.03
N ASN A 708 -32.47 -5.21 -108.24
CA ASN A 708 -33.14 -5.92 -107.16
C ASN A 708 -32.39 -7.17 -106.69
N LEU A 709 -31.72 -7.93 -107.56
CA LEU A 709 -31.08 -9.18 -107.15
C LEU A 709 -29.63 -8.97 -106.65
N ARG A 710 -28.96 -7.89 -107.04
CA ARG A 710 -27.54 -7.68 -106.71
C ARG A 710 -27.25 -6.38 -105.97
N SER A 711 -27.54 -5.21 -106.55
CA SER A 711 -27.03 -3.95 -105.97
C SER A 711 -27.75 -3.55 -104.69
N LYS A 712 -29.08 -3.60 -104.66
CA LYS A 712 -29.90 -3.16 -103.53
C LYS A 712 -29.75 -4.05 -102.28
N PRO A 713 -29.75 -5.40 -102.39
CA PRO A 713 -29.47 -6.27 -101.25
C PRO A 713 -28.04 -6.13 -100.71
N ALA A 714 -27.04 -5.91 -101.59
CA ALA A 714 -25.65 -5.72 -101.18
C ALA A 714 -25.47 -4.40 -100.39
N ALA A 715 -26.08 -3.31 -100.84
CA ALA A 715 -26.08 -2.03 -100.14
C ALA A 715 -26.77 -2.13 -98.77
N LEU A 716 -27.93 -2.79 -98.69
CA LEU A 716 -28.65 -3.00 -97.43
C LEU A 716 -27.87 -3.88 -96.45
N ARG A 717 -27.20 -4.94 -96.92
CA ARG A 717 -26.32 -5.78 -96.08
C ARG A 717 -25.13 -4.97 -95.53
N GLN A 718 -24.54 -4.12 -96.35
CA GLN A 718 -23.45 -3.24 -95.92
C GLN A 718 -23.94 -2.25 -94.86
N ASP A 719 -25.10 -1.64 -95.05
CA ASP A 719 -25.71 -0.76 -94.05
C ASP A 719 -25.96 -1.50 -92.73
N ILE A 720 -26.56 -2.71 -92.77
CA ILE A 720 -26.75 -3.56 -91.57
C ILE A 720 -25.42 -3.79 -90.83
N LEU A 721 -24.34 -4.15 -91.53
CA LEU A 721 -23.03 -4.35 -90.89
C LEU A 721 -22.51 -3.06 -90.22
N THR A 722 -22.70 -1.90 -90.86
CA THR A 722 -22.30 -0.63 -90.25
C THR A 722 -23.16 -0.28 -89.02
N ARG A 723 -24.47 -0.57 -89.07
CA ARG A 723 -25.38 -0.36 -87.93
C ARG A 723 -25.14 -1.35 -86.79
N GLU A 724 -24.78 -2.59 -87.11
CA GLU A 724 -24.36 -3.59 -86.12
C GLU A 724 -23.08 -3.17 -85.39
N ALA A 725 -22.09 -2.64 -86.13
CA ALA A 725 -20.87 -2.09 -85.54
C ALA A 725 -21.17 -0.90 -84.60
N GLN A 726 -22.07 0.01 -85.00
CA GLN A 726 -22.51 1.13 -84.15
C GLN A 726 -23.26 0.66 -82.90
N TYR A 727 -24.16 -0.32 -83.03
CA TYR A 727 -24.89 -0.89 -81.90
C TYR A 727 -23.96 -1.61 -80.92
N THR A 728 -23.03 -2.42 -81.42
CA THR A 728 -22.05 -3.12 -80.57
C THR A 728 -21.08 -2.17 -79.89
N GLN A 729 -20.68 -1.07 -80.53
CA GLN A 729 -19.90 -0.01 -79.89
C GLN A 729 -20.70 0.70 -78.78
N ALA A 730 -21.95 1.11 -79.06
CA ALA A 730 -22.81 1.73 -78.06
C ALA A 730 -23.05 0.82 -76.84
N ARG A 731 -23.12 -0.50 -77.05
CA ARG A 731 -23.22 -1.51 -75.99
C ARG A 731 -21.95 -1.63 -75.15
N LYS A 732 -20.75 -1.59 -75.75
CA LYS A 732 -19.47 -1.60 -75.01
C LYS A 732 -19.29 -0.34 -74.16
N GLU A 733 -19.77 0.80 -74.64
CA GLU A 733 -19.75 2.04 -73.87
C GLU A 733 -20.63 2.00 -72.60
N GLU A 734 -21.53 1.02 -72.47
CA GLU A 734 -22.28 0.76 -71.24
C GLU A 734 -21.37 0.28 -70.10
N ASP A 735 -20.24 -0.36 -70.41
CA ASP A 735 -19.25 -0.82 -69.41
C ASP A 735 -18.57 0.36 -68.67
N GLU A 736 -18.53 1.56 -69.27
CA GLU A 736 -18.04 2.78 -68.59
C GLU A 736 -18.90 3.17 -67.37
N ILE A 737 -20.19 2.80 -67.39
CA ILE A 737 -21.09 3.01 -66.25
C ILE A 737 -20.65 2.14 -65.07
N ALA A 738 -20.16 0.93 -65.33
CA ALA A 738 -19.64 0.04 -64.28
C ALA A 738 -18.40 0.64 -63.62
N LEU A 739 -17.48 1.22 -64.39
CA LEU A 739 -16.31 1.94 -63.85
C LEU A 739 -16.73 3.12 -62.96
N LYS A 740 -17.69 3.94 -63.41
CA LYS A 740 -18.17 5.07 -62.61
C LYS A 740 -18.86 4.61 -61.33
N SER A 741 -19.55 3.47 -61.37
CA SER A 741 -20.15 2.88 -60.17
C SER A 741 -19.11 2.40 -59.13
N GLN A 742 -17.95 1.93 -59.59
CA GLN A 742 -16.83 1.61 -58.69
C GLN A 742 -16.25 2.88 -58.05
N GLU A 743 -16.10 3.97 -58.81
CA GLU A 743 -15.61 5.25 -58.28
C GLU A 743 -16.55 5.82 -57.19
N ILE A 744 -17.87 5.74 -57.40
CA ILE A 744 -18.87 6.10 -56.38
C ILE A 744 -18.66 5.28 -55.11
N ARG A 745 -18.55 3.95 -55.26
CA ARG A 745 -18.36 3.04 -54.12
C ARG A 745 -17.07 3.31 -53.34
N LEU A 746 -15.97 3.64 -54.03
CA LEU A 746 -14.73 4.04 -53.37
C LEU A 746 -14.88 5.34 -52.58
N ASN A 747 -15.61 6.31 -53.12
CA ASN A 747 -15.88 7.57 -52.43
C ASN A 747 -16.82 7.39 -51.22
N GLU A 748 -17.81 6.51 -51.31
CA GLU A 748 -18.68 6.12 -50.18
C GLU A 748 -17.86 5.49 -49.04
N LEU A 749 -16.98 4.54 -49.35
CA LEU A 749 -16.10 3.92 -48.35
C LEU A 749 -15.16 4.95 -47.70
N ALA A 750 -14.63 5.89 -48.48
CA ALA A 750 -13.82 6.98 -47.95
C ALA A 750 -14.63 7.90 -47.01
N LEU A 751 -15.88 8.20 -47.36
CA LEU A 751 -16.78 8.97 -46.53
C LEU A 751 -17.10 8.25 -45.22
N GLU A 752 -17.44 6.96 -45.27
CA GLU A 752 -17.68 6.12 -44.09
C GLU A 752 -16.46 6.13 -43.16
N HIS A 753 -15.26 5.91 -43.71
CA HIS A 753 -14.02 5.97 -42.93
C HIS A 753 -13.80 7.34 -42.27
N ALA A 754 -13.99 8.44 -43.00
CA ALA A 754 -13.89 9.80 -42.46
C ALA A 754 -14.91 10.05 -41.35
N THR A 755 -16.16 9.58 -41.51
CA THR A 755 -17.19 9.69 -40.46
C THR A 755 -16.86 8.88 -39.22
N HIS A 756 -16.36 7.65 -39.35
CA HIS A 756 -15.91 6.85 -38.21
C HIS A 756 -14.77 7.51 -37.45
N LEU A 757 -13.79 8.11 -38.15
CA LEU A 757 -12.72 8.87 -37.52
C LEU A 757 -13.25 10.12 -36.83
N MET A 758 -14.23 10.80 -37.43
CA MET A 758 -14.90 11.97 -36.86
C MET A 758 -15.61 11.58 -35.55
N ASP A 759 -16.41 10.52 -35.56
CA ASP A 759 -17.13 10.01 -34.37
C ASP A 759 -16.16 9.58 -33.26
N ALA A 760 -15.09 8.85 -33.61
CA ALA A 760 -14.06 8.45 -32.66
C ALA A 760 -13.34 9.67 -32.06
N THR A 761 -13.10 10.72 -32.86
CA THR A 761 -12.50 11.97 -32.40
C THR A 761 -13.47 12.76 -31.52
N GLU A 762 -14.75 12.79 -31.86
CA GLU A 762 -15.79 13.42 -31.05
C GLU A 762 -15.94 12.72 -29.70
N GLN A 763 -15.90 11.38 -29.65
CA GLN A 763 -15.88 10.62 -28.41
C GLN A 763 -14.65 10.96 -27.54
N LYS A 764 -13.47 11.08 -28.15
CA LYS A 764 -12.26 11.54 -27.47
C LYS A 764 -12.41 12.97 -26.92
N LEU A 765 -13.14 13.82 -27.64
CA LEU A 765 -13.42 15.20 -27.23
C LEU A 765 -14.48 15.26 -26.12
N ARG A 766 -15.50 14.41 -26.13
CA ARG A 766 -16.44 14.26 -25.00
C ARG A 766 -15.71 13.75 -23.75
N ALA A 767 -14.70 12.91 -23.93
CA ALA A 767 -13.86 12.41 -22.85
C ALA A 767 -12.91 13.46 -22.25
N THR A 768 -12.86 14.69 -22.78
CA THR A 768 -12.16 15.82 -22.14
C THR A 768 -12.99 16.45 -21.01
N TYR A 769 -14.30 16.23 -20.98
CA TYR A 769 -15.13 16.59 -19.84
C TYR A 769 -14.94 15.54 -18.74
N LEU A 770 -14.46 16.01 -17.60
CA LEU A 770 -14.21 15.19 -16.43
C LEU A 770 -15.50 15.15 -15.62
N VAL A 771 -16.04 13.95 -15.42
CA VAL A 771 -17.27 13.71 -14.66
C VAL A 771 -16.97 12.88 -13.41
N ALA A 772 -17.76 13.08 -12.36
CA ALA A 772 -17.66 12.28 -11.14
C ALA A 772 -18.18 10.84 -11.39
N PRO A 773 -17.38 9.78 -11.15
CA PRO A 773 -17.81 8.39 -11.34
C PRO A 773 -18.73 7.88 -10.24
N ILE A 774 -18.78 8.57 -9.09
CA ILE A 774 -19.65 8.26 -7.94
C ILE A 774 -20.17 9.57 -7.35
N SER A 775 -21.31 9.50 -6.66
CA SER A 775 -21.74 10.59 -5.77
C SER A 775 -20.85 10.60 -4.52
N GLY A 776 -20.27 11.75 -4.16
CA GLY A 776 -19.31 11.83 -3.07
C GLY A 776 -18.78 13.23 -2.81
N THR A 777 -17.69 13.33 -2.06
CA THR A 777 -16.99 14.58 -1.73
C THR A 777 -15.63 14.60 -2.45
N VAL A 778 -15.23 15.76 -2.97
CA VAL A 778 -13.94 15.95 -3.63
C VAL A 778 -12.83 16.08 -2.59
N ILE A 779 -11.81 15.22 -2.67
CA ILE A 779 -10.71 15.13 -1.69
C ILE A 779 -9.35 15.55 -2.27
N THR A 780 -9.34 16.08 -3.49
CA THR A 780 -8.12 16.50 -4.17
C THR A 780 -7.57 17.77 -3.54
N PRO A 781 -6.33 17.75 -3.03
CA PRO A 781 -5.74 18.93 -2.41
C PRO A 781 -5.48 20.01 -3.46
N LYS A 782 -5.87 21.25 -3.12
CA LYS A 782 -5.54 22.46 -3.92
C LYS A 782 -5.85 22.32 -5.42
N VAL A 783 -7.01 21.74 -5.73
CA VAL A 783 -7.38 21.39 -7.12
C VAL A 783 -7.39 22.60 -8.07
N HIS A 784 -7.63 23.81 -7.57
CA HIS A 784 -7.61 25.04 -8.37
C HIS A 784 -6.19 25.45 -8.80
N GLU A 785 -5.15 25.12 -8.03
CA GLU A 785 -3.74 25.39 -8.39
C GLU A 785 -3.24 24.48 -9.53
N ARG A 786 -4.07 23.50 -9.94
CA ARG A 786 -3.78 22.58 -11.05
C ARG A 786 -4.29 23.10 -12.40
N VAL A 787 -5.12 24.15 -12.41
CA VAL A 787 -5.61 24.79 -13.64
C VAL A 787 -4.43 25.33 -14.46
N GLY A 788 -4.48 25.15 -15.79
CA GLY A 788 -3.42 25.53 -16.71
C GLY A 788 -2.28 24.52 -16.85
N LYS A 789 -2.27 23.43 -16.06
CA LYS A 789 -1.29 22.35 -16.22
C LYS A 789 -1.73 21.35 -17.29
N TYR A 790 -0.76 20.84 -18.05
CA TYR A 790 -0.96 19.73 -18.98
C TYR A 790 -0.97 18.41 -18.22
N PHE A 791 -1.95 17.56 -18.52
CA PHE A 791 -2.05 16.20 -18.02
C PHE A 791 -1.98 15.20 -19.17
N GLY A 792 -1.08 14.22 -19.07
CA GLY A 792 -0.97 13.10 -20.01
C GLY A 792 -2.09 12.08 -19.83
N LYS A 793 -2.26 11.12 -20.76
CA LYS A 793 -3.29 10.07 -20.66
C LYS A 793 -3.04 9.16 -19.44
N GLY A 794 -4.07 8.96 -18.62
CA GLY A 794 -4.03 8.12 -17.42
C GLY A 794 -3.57 8.85 -16.16
N GLU A 795 -3.18 10.12 -16.26
CA GLU A 795 -2.78 10.90 -15.09
C GLU A 795 -3.98 11.27 -14.21
N GLU A 796 -3.74 11.29 -12.90
CA GLU A 796 -4.76 11.52 -11.89
C GLU A 796 -5.02 13.02 -11.67
N ILE A 797 -6.27 13.46 -11.89
CA ILE A 797 -6.64 14.87 -11.68
C ILE A 797 -7.46 15.03 -10.41
N PHE A 798 -8.57 14.28 -10.31
CA PHE A 798 -9.49 14.37 -9.17
C PHE A 798 -9.54 13.06 -8.38
N TRP A 799 -9.85 13.20 -7.10
CA TRP A 799 -10.10 12.11 -6.16
C TRP A 799 -11.44 12.40 -5.52
N ILE A 800 -12.35 11.43 -5.58
CA ILE A 800 -13.71 11.54 -5.04
C ILE A 800 -13.92 10.36 -4.10
N SER A 801 -14.50 10.62 -2.93
CA SER A 801 -14.87 9.56 -1.99
C SER A 801 -16.30 9.73 -1.53
N ASP A 802 -17.01 8.63 -1.35
CA ASP A 802 -18.22 8.62 -0.54
C ASP A 802 -17.84 9.01 0.90
N SER A 803 -18.55 9.98 1.47
CA SER A 803 -18.33 10.49 2.83
C SER A 803 -19.28 9.90 3.87
N SER A 804 -20.29 9.14 3.44
CA SER A 804 -21.30 8.52 4.33
C SER A 804 -20.71 7.40 5.19
N LYS A 805 -19.64 6.78 4.69
CA LYS A 805 -18.85 5.74 5.37
C LYS A 805 -17.39 6.10 5.24
N VAL A 806 -16.64 5.91 6.31
CA VAL A 806 -15.20 6.11 6.31
C VAL A 806 -14.49 4.84 6.72
N LEU A 807 -13.31 4.65 6.14
CA LEU A 807 -12.43 3.56 6.52
C LEU A 807 -11.45 4.08 7.54
N MET A 808 -11.37 3.48 8.72
CA MET A 808 -10.31 3.80 9.66
C MET A 808 -9.20 2.76 9.54
N GLU A 809 -8.00 3.19 9.17
CA GLU A 809 -6.80 2.36 9.27
C GLU A 809 -6.28 2.48 10.70
N VAL A 810 -6.18 1.35 11.39
CA VAL A 810 -5.70 1.25 12.76
C VAL A 810 -4.38 0.51 12.79
N ASP A 811 -3.35 1.15 13.31
CA ASP A 811 -2.04 0.56 13.50
C ASP A 811 -2.08 -0.30 14.76
N VAL A 812 -2.18 -1.61 14.56
CA VAL A 812 -2.11 -2.61 15.63
C VAL A 812 -0.72 -3.20 15.62
N GLN A 813 -0.06 -3.27 16.78
CA GLN A 813 1.26 -3.88 16.86
C GLN A 813 1.19 -5.37 16.53
N GLU A 814 2.14 -5.87 15.73
CA GLU A 814 2.17 -7.26 15.25
C GLU A 814 2.01 -8.29 16.39
N ARG A 815 2.62 -8.00 17.55
CA ARG A 815 2.57 -8.85 18.75
C ARG A 815 1.16 -9.06 19.34
N ASP A 816 0.24 -8.13 19.08
CA ASP A 816 -1.13 -8.14 19.61
C ASP A 816 -2.15 -8.56 18.52
N LEU A 817 -1.68 -8.89 17.30
CA LEU A 817 -2.50 -9.25 16.15
C LEU A 817 -3.28 -10.55 16.33
N GLU A 818 -2.72 -11.52 17.06
CA GLU A 818 -3.32 -12.85 17.31
C GLU A 818 -4.74 -12.75 17.92
N GLU A 819 -5.02 -11.67 18.64
CA GLU A 819 -6.31 -11.46 19.31
C GLU A 819 -7.31 -10.67 18.46
N VAL A 820 -6.86 -10.08 17.36
CA VAL A 820 -7.68 -9.31 16.45
C VAL A 820 -8.22 -10.23 15.36
N ALA A 821 -9.55 -10.30 15.26
CA ALA A 821 -10.23 -11.06 14.23
C ALA A 821 -11.16 -10.13 13.43
N VAL A 822 -11.38 -10.49 12.17
CA VAL A 822 -12.41 -9.87 11.33
C VAL A 822 -13.77 -10.01 12.03
N GLY A 823 -14.53 -8.92 12.07
CA GLY A 823 -15.82 -8.85 12.77
C GLY A 823 -15.76 -8.35 14.23
N ASN A 824 -14.57 -8.20 14.82
CA ASN A 824 -14.45 -7.61 16.16
C ASN A 824 -15.05 -6.20 16.18
N GLN A 825 -15.73 -5.87 17.28
CA GLN A 825 -16.29 -4.54 17.52
C GLN A 825 -15.15 -3.57 17.89
N VAL A 826 -15.20 -2.36 17.34
CA VAL A 826 -14.18 -1.35 17.59
C VAL A 826 -14.82 -0.04 17.99
N ARG A 827 -14.28 0.55 19.05
CA ARG A 827 -14.69 1.85 19.58
C ARG A 827 -13.58 2.84 19.31
N VAL A 828 -13.91 3.95 18.65
CA VAL A 828 -12.93 4.92 18.18
C VAL A 828 -13.25 6.31 18.73
N LYS A 829 -12.20 7.01 19.14
CA LYS A 829 -12.23 8.44 19.45
C LYS A 829 -11.20 9.16 18.61
N VAL A 830 -11.63 10.19 17.89
CA VAL A 830 -10.75 11.08 17.13
C VAL A 830 -10.33 12.26 17.99
N VAL A 831 -9.11 12.77 17.76
CA VAL A 831 -8.53 13.87 18.56
C VAL A 831 -9.37 15.15 18.44
N ALA A 832 -9.91 15.41 17.25
CA ALA A 832 -10.71 16.60 16.96
C ALA A 832 -12.09 16.61 17.66
N LEU A 833 -12.63 15.43 18.02
CA LEU A 833 -13.98 15.28 18.59
C LEU A 833 -13.94 14.33 19.82
N PRO A 834 -13.38 14.77 20.96
CA PRO A 834 -13.19 13.88 22.12
C PRO A 834 -14.51 13.48 22.81
N GLY A 835 -15.59 14.25 22.59
CA GLY A 835 -16.92 14.03 23.16
C GLY A 835 -17.77 13.00 22.41
N GLU A 836 -17.45 12.70 21.15
CA GLU A 836 -18.17 11.71 20.35
C GLU A 836 -17.45 10.36 20.38
N LEU A 837 -18.23 9.27 20.41
CA LEU A 837 -17.72 7.91 20.34
C LEU A 837 -18.23 7.27 19.06
N PHE A 838 -17.32 6.87 18.18
CA PHE A 838 -17.65 6.19 16.94
C PHE A 838 -17.49 4.69 17.12
N SER A 839 -18.45 3.91 16.63
CA SER A 839 -18.40 2.45 16.65
C SER A 839 -18.28 1.90 15.23
N GLY A 840 -17.44 0.90 15.05
CA GLY A 840 -17.25 0.21 13.78
C GLY A 840 -16.91 -1.26 13.96
N LYS A 841 -16.74 -1.97 12.86
CA LYS A 841 -16.32 -3.38 12.86
C LYS A 841 -15.04 -3.55 12.06
N VAL A 842 -14.17 -4.47 12.50
CA VAL A 842 -12.99 -4.87 11.74
C VAL A 842 -13.45 -5.52 10.44
N LEU A 843 -13.13 -4.90 9.31
CA LEU A 843 -13.44 -5.41 7.98
C LEU A 843 -12.34 -6.34 7.50
N GLN A 844 -11.09 -5.89 7.59
CA GLN A 844 -9.94 -6.58 7.04
C GLN A 844 -8.70 -6.31 7.88
N ILE A 845 -7.84 -7.33 7.98
CA ILE A 845 -6.50 -7.21 8.55
C ILE A 845 -5.53 -7.28 7.36
N SER A 846 -4.64 -6.29 7.23
CA SER A 846 -3.64 -6.28 6.17
C SER A 846 -2.71 -7.49 6.31
N PRO A 847 -2.43 -8.25 5.23
CA PRO A 847 -1.50 -9.39 5.28
C PRO A 847 -0.04 -8.95 5.38
N THR A 848 0.24 -7.65 5.25
CA THR A 848 1.57 -7.07 5.28
C THR A 848 1.78 -6.27 6.55
N ALA A 849 2.88 -6.54 7.26
CA ALA A 849 3.35 -5.70 8.35
C ALA A 849 4.18 -4.54 7.77
N THR A 850 3.89 -3.32 8.21
CA THR A 850 4.70 -2.13 7.89
C THR A 850 5.65 -1.89 9.05
N GLN A 851 6.94 -1.73 8.75
CA GLN A 851 7.94 -1.42 9.76
C GLN A 851 7.90 0.08 10.04
N GLU A 852 7.38 0.47 11.21
CA GLU A 852 7.44 1.86 11.67
C GLU A 852 8.54 2.01 12.72
N LYS A 853 9.64 2.68 12.35
CA LYS A 853 10.79 3.06 13.20
C LYS A 853 11.30 1.98 14.17
N LEU A 854 10.59 1.73 15.27
CA LEU A 854 10.94 0.82 16.37
C LEU A 854 10.14 -0.50 16.41
N PHE A 855 8.96 -0.59 15.78
CA PHE A 855 8.08 -1.76 15.86
C PHE A 855 7.36 -2.02 14.53
N SER A 856 7.08 -3.29 14.25
CA SER A 856 6.21 -3.68 13.14
C SER A 856 4.74 -3.51 13.54
N VAL A 857 4.00 -2.77 12.72
CA VAL A 857 2.55 -2.58 12.87
C VAL A 857 1.84 -3.23 11.70
N VAL A 858 0.69 -3.83 11.98
CA VAL A 858 -0.22 -4.39 10.99
C VAL A 858 -1.45 -3.50 10.95
N ARG A 859 -1.74 -2.98 9.76
CA ARG A 859 -2.89 -2.09 9.56
C ARG A 859 -4.17 -2.87 9.52
N VAL A 860 -5.06 -2.57 10.46
CA VAL A 860 -6.39 -3.14 10.55
C VAL A 860 -7.38 -2.12 10.00
N LYS A 861 -8.12 -2.52 8.98
CA LYS A 861 -9.11 -1.70 8.28
C LYS A 861 -10.47 -1.87 8.94
N ILE A 862 -11.05 -0.77 9.39
CA ILE A 862 -12.32 -0.72 10.12
C ILE A 862 -13.32 0.11 9.33
N LEU A 863 -14.52 -0.42 9.16
CA LEU A 863 -15.62 0.36 8.59
C LEU A 863 -16.37 1.09 9.72
N VAL A 864 -16.46 2.41 9.59
CA VAL A 864 -17.19 3.29 10.52
C VAL A 864 -18.23 4.07 9.73
N ASP A 865 -19.47 4.06 10.21
CA ASP A 865 -20.53 4.86 9.62
C ASP A 865 -20.34 6.34 10.02
N ASN A 866 -20.37 7.23 9.02
CA ASN A 866 -20.18 8.68 9.18
C ASN A 866 -21.45 9.44 8.80
N THR A 867 -22.60 9.02 9.35
CA THR A 867 -23.91 9.61 9.05
C THR A 867 -24.03 11.06 9.52
N SER A 868 -23.28 11.47 10.55
CA SER A 868 -23.19 12.87 10.98
C SER A 868 -22.34 13.73 10.05
N GLY A 869 -21.44 13.14 9.26
CA GLY A 869 -20.50 13.87 8.40
C GLY A 869 -19.38 14.58 9.17
N HIS A 870 -19.25 14.32 10.47
CA HIS A 870 -18.27 15.00 11.33
C HIS A 870 -16.85 14.41 11.20
N LEU A 871 -16.71 13.16 10.75
CA LEU A 871 -15.41 12.54 10.50
C LEU A 871 -14.85 13.03 9.17
N LEU A 872 -13.83 13.88 9.23
CA LEU A 872 -13.06 14.32 8.06
C LEU A 872 -11.90 13.36 7.78
N LEU A 873 -11.56 13.20 6.50
CA LEU A 873 -10.42 12.40 6.09
C LEU A 873 -9.10 12.97 6.64
N GLY A 874 -8.17 12.09 6.97
CA GLY A 874 -6.88 12.45 7.56
C GLY A 874 -6.91 12.72 9.07
N MET A 875 -8.09 12.78 9.71
CA MET A 875 -8.18 12.88 11.17
C MET A 875 -7.49 11.69 11.84
N THR A 876 -6.79 11.97 12.93
CA THR A 876 -6.14 10.95 13.77
C THR A 876 -6.92 10.71 15.04
N GLY A 877 -6.80 9.51 15.59
CA GLY A 877 -7.49 9.10 16.80
C GLY A 877 -6.89 7.87 17.45
N THR A 878 -7.59 7.35 18.45
CA THR A 878 -7.29 6.08 19.11
C THR A 878 -8.47 5.14 18.98
N ALA A 879 -8.19 3.91 18.55
CA ALA A 879 -9.16 2.82 18.45
C ALA A 879 -8.93 1.78 19.54
N LYS A 880 -10.03 1.28 20.11
CA LYS A 880 -10.08 0.19 21.08
C LYS A 880 -10.83 -0.97 20.45
N LEU A 881 -10.10 -2.02 20.09
CA LEU A 881 -10.66 -3.23 19.51
C LEU A 881 -11.07 -4.17 20.64
N ASP A 882 -12.36 -4.45 20.72
CA ASP A 882 -12.90 -5.40 21.69
C ASP A 882 -12.67 -6.83 21.14
N THR A 883 -11.82 -7.59 21.84
CA THR A 883 -11.44 -8.96 21.45
C THR A 883 -12.16 -10.00 22.32
N ARG A 884 -11.78 -11.28 22.20
CA ARG A 884 -12.37 -12.37 22.99
C ARG A 884 -12.06 -12.17 24.48
N ARG A 885 -12.97 -12.66 25.34
CA ARG A 885 -12.71 -12.71 26.78
C ARG A 885 -11.60 -13.74 27.05
N ARG A 886 -10.57 -13.33 27.78
CA ARG A 886 -9.45 -14.19 28.20
C ARG A 886 -9.34 -14.19 29.71
N SER A 887 -8.78 -15.25 30.27
CA SER A 887 -8.52 -15.30 31.72
C SER A 887 -7.50 -14.25 32.12
N LEU A 888 -7.62 -13.71 33.33
CA LEU A 888 -6.70 -12.70 33.86
C LEU A 888 -5.25 -13.21 33.87
N ALA A 889 -5.05 -14.49 34.19
CA ALA A 889 -3.75 -15.17 34.10
C ALA A 889 -3.17 -15.10 32.68
N TYR A 890 -3.99 -15.32 31.65
CA TYR A 890 -3.55 -15.19 30.25
C TYR A 890 -3.21 -13.73 29.92
N ILE A 891 -4.04 -12.76 30.31
CA ILE A 891 -3.80 -11.33 30.01
C ILE A 891 -2.47 -10.85 30.62
N LEU A 892 -2.17 -11.24 31.87
CA LEU A 892 -0.94 -10.89 32.57
C LEU A 892 0.27 -11.69 32.04
N GLY A 893 0.07 -12.96 31.68
CA GLY A 893 1.13 -13.87 31.26
C GLY A 893 1.48 -13.85 29.76
N ARG A 894 0.55 -13.44 28.88
CA ARG A 894 0.69 -13.59 27.42
C ARG A 894 1.92 -12.90 26.85
N ARG A 895 2.30 -11.73 27.37
CA ARG A 895 3.50 -11.01 26.89
C ARG A 895 4.78 -11.79 27.19
N ALA A 896 4.87 -12.38 28.38
CA ALA A 896 5.99 -13.22 28.77
C ALA A 896 5.94 -14.57 28.02
N ALA A 897 4.77 -15.17 27.89
CA ALA A 897 4.57 -16.46 27.23
C ALA A 897 4.85 -16.39 25.72
N ASN A 898 4.36 -15.37 25.00
CA ASN A 898 4.62 -15.20 23.56
C ASN A 898 6.08 -14.84 23.31
N TYR A 899 6.69 -14.02 24.18
CA TYR A 899 8.13 -13.76 24.13
C TYR A 899 8.94 -15.05 24.35
N LEU A 900 8.59 -15.87 25.35
CA LEU A 900 9.25 -17.14 25.59
C LEU A 900 9.01 -18.11 24.43
N ARG A 901 7.79 -18.28 23.93
CA ARG A 901 7.48 -19.18 22.80
C ARG A 901 8.27 -18.81 21.55
N TYR A 902 8.32 -17.53 21.19
CA TYR A 902 9.08 -17.07 20.03
C TYR A 902 10.59 -17.30 20.20
N ASN A 903 11.16 -16.85 21.33
CA ASN A 903 12.61 -16.94 21.53
C ASN A 903 13.07 -18.38 21.79
N VAL A 904 12.32 -19.15 22.59
CA VAL A 904 12.64 -20.56 22.86
C VAL A 904 12.55 -21.37 21.57
N TRP A 905 11.56 -21.13 20.70
CA TRP A 905 11.50 -21.76 19.38
C TRP A 905 12.71 -21.38 18.52
N SER A 906 13.11 -20.10 18.49
CA SER A 906 14.30 -19.65 17.75
C SER A 906 15.64 -20.19 18.27
N TRP A 907 15.65 -20.81 19.45
CA TRP A 907 16.85 -21.42 20.04
C TRP A 907 17.04 -22.89 19.66
N PHE A 908 15.99 -23.55 19.16
CA PHE A 908 16.10 -24.90 18.61
C PHE A 908 16.25 -24.82 17.08
N PRO A 909 17.25 -25.51 16.49
CA PRO A 909 17.54 -25.47 15.06
C PRO A 909 16.43 -26.11 14.19
#